data_AF-A0A842WNM0-F1
#
_entry.id   AF-A0A842WNM0-F1
#
_cell.length_a   1.000
_cell.length_b   1.000
_cell.length_c   1.000
_cell.angle_alpha   90.00
_cell.angle_beta   90.00
_cell.angle_gamma   90.00
#
_symmetry.space_group_name_H-M   'P 1'
#
loop_
_entity.id
_entity.type
_entity.pdbx_description
1 polymer ?
#
loop_
_entity_poly.entity_id
_entity_poly.type
_entity_poly.pdbx_seq_one_letter_code
_entity_poly.pdbx_strand_id
1 'polypeptide(L)'
;MRPISLFLCLLFVMGLLFSANIQEYIHEGEEQTGTEEFSAHSATYEIIYVDGEEALLLKNGELVTSQGEIEAALYQYYVEKYYPAQSQIDNLTATLDLYHESRENGDMWEGVEEEECRMGIFLHAFPCTNESIPTTYEESKANDCYFTAAVLCDEYGDYLGCSDPVMIMPIVQDFSISSNKMTEIEEGTRADLANLSEANIYEVFVEVKENIEKMKEYEQKLEETKFRVPYSQGGDECNDCYGMCPPIIIEEEYLEEAEELVDEMLPELEFIGGYEGVAQDIYNSTTERISFKEVTEQTEQYLSIYDPEKTRAEELLNESEELLEYVSDDEVVSSSERLRQIMDDIDQDLNNSDFTAMDANLDELEAKLNVLESSLSDSWEVYNATVEAKEEADAVFFILDTKDLPEEQEAELNQLEAEKRTQDRAFVDGLSPEKYAQITESYIELESKATDMLNSVEQSEQVVDTFKGAGTKTNEGIIDLASTMSPLEREEREEISHYAPLLVSSLAFFSVSSLAVFVFLFAFATFSNIFRNKLILFVGILLIGGSVLFAGVISGSVYYILESSSTDASFTDFQEYVVSSPQISIMVETEGVHTSASNKMMECADELAGAFPGREVVVYQKTNSECIVGDSGVTLAECYNSIEEPIISFKYSTVDEGPQFMTGFVYKGTFTGDEEYFSECQVAQAFIPAEQEPEEAPAEAEAPEGNETGTNSTE
;
A
#
# COMPACT_ATOMS: atom_id res chain seq x y z
N MET A 1 41.17 39.26 12.42
CA MET A 1 40.00 39.68 11.62
C MET A 1 39.05 40.41 12.55
N ARG A 2 38.50 41.56 12.14
CA ARG A 2 37.67 42.41 13.00
C ARG A 2 36.27 41.77 13.15
N PRO A 3 35.67 41.76 14.35
CA PRO A 3 34.33 41.20 14.60
C PRO A 3 33.23 41.83 13.72
N ILE A 4 33.48 43.04 13.20
CA ILE A 4 32.58 43.75 12.27
C ILE A 4 32.49 43.05 10.90
N SER A 5 33.58 42.47 10.37
CA SER A 5 33.51 41.71 9.10
C SER A 5 32.78 40.39 9.25
N LEU A 6 32.87 39.76 10.43
CA LEU A 6 32.20 38.48 10.68
C LEU A 6 30.69 38.69 10.90
N PHE A 7 30.30 39.79 11.54
CA PHE A 7 28.90 40.20 11.68
C PHE A 7 28.28 40.66 10.35
N LEU A 8 29.04 41.37 9.49
CA LEU A 8 28.59 41.71 8.14
C LEU A 8 28.46 40.49 7.23
N CYS A 9 29.37 39.51 7.31
CA CYS A 9 29.21 38.23 6.63
C CYS A 9 27.99 37.45 7.16
N LEU A 10 27.74 37.45 8.48
CA LEU A 10 26.61 36.74 9.07
C LEU A 10 25.26 37.39 8.67
N LEU A 11 25.19 38.72 8.61
CA LEU A 11 24.01 39.45 8.11
C LEU A 11 23.80 39.23 6.61
N PHE A 12 24.87 39.14 5.82
CA PHE A 12 24.78 38.84 4.40
C PHE A 12 24.35 37.39 4.14
N VAL A 13 24.81 36.43 4.96
CA VAL A 13 24.40 35.02 4.88
C VAL A 13 22.98 34.82 5.39
N MET A 14 22.54 35.54 6.44
CA MET A 14 21.13 35.48 6.86
C MET A 14 20.19 36.06 5.81
N GLY A 15 20.57 37.12 5.08
CA GLY A 15 19.76 37.65 3.98
C GLY A 15 19.55 36.67 2.81
N LEU A 16 20.50 35.75 2.61
CA LEU A 16 20.39 34.69 1.58
C LEU A 16 19.57 33.47 2.04
N LEU A 17 19.19 33.38 3.32
CA LEU A 17 18.43 32.25 3.87
C LEU A 17 16.91 32.49 3.88
N PHE A 18 16.44 33.67 3.46
CA PHE A 18 15.02 34.02 3.42
C PHE A 18 14.45 34.15 2.00
N SER A 19 15.21 33.75 0.95
CA SER A 19 14.61 33.62 -0.37
C SER A 19 13.63 32.46 -0.37
N ALA A 20 12.40 32.70 -0.82
CA ALA A 20 11.44 31.64 -1.08
C ALA A 20 12.09 30.59 -2.00
N ASN A 21 12.07 29.33 -1.57
CA ASN A 21 12.50 28.23 -2.42
C ASN A 21 11.45 28.02 -3.50
N ILE A 22 11.64 28.67 -4.66
CA ILE A 22 10.69 28.63 -5.77
C ILE A 22 10.34 27.21 -6.19
N GLN A 23 11.25 26.26 -6.04
CA GLN A 23 11.03 24.86 -6.40
C GLN A 23 9.85 24.21 -5.66
N GLU A 24 9.50 24.70 -4.46
CA GLU A 24 8.31 24.23 -3.72
C GLU A 24 6.98 24.73 -4.30
N TYR A 25 7.04 25.69 -5.24
CA TYR A 25 5.89 26.31 -5.90
C TYR A 25 5.78 25.93 -7.39
N ILE A 26 6.70 25.10 -7.90
CA ILE A 26 6.69 24.61 -9.29
C ILE A 26 5.94 23.27 -9.33
N HIS A 27 4.97 23.13 -10.23
CA HIS A 27 4.21 21.89 -10.39
C HIS A 27 5.08 20.80 -11.03
N GLU A 28 4.67 19.54 -10.87
CA GLU A 28 5.35 18.44 -11.53
C GLU A 28 5.26 18.58 -13.06
N GLY A 29 6.43 18.60 -13.72
CA GLY A 29 6.55 18.70 -15.17
C GLY A 29 6.75 20.12 -15.72
N GLU A 30 6.67 21.14 -14.88
CA GLU A 30 7.02 22.52 -15.23
C GLU A 30 8.52 22.78 -14.99
N GLU A 31 9.11 23.71 -15.75
CA GLU A 31 10.49 24.15 -15.54
C GLU A 31 10.57 25.67 -15.31
N GLN A 32 11.35 26.07 -14.30
CA GLN A 32 11.77 27.45 -14.16
C GLN A 32 12.75 27.78 -15.29
N THR A 33 12.28 28.56 -16.26
CA THR A 33 13.03 28.85 -17.50
C THR A 33 13.94 30.07 -17.37
N GLY A 34 13.66 30.97 -16.42
CA GLY A 34 14.48 32.16 -16.19
C GLY A 34 13.99 33.01 -15.03
N THR A 35 14.78 34.04 -14.71
CA THR A 35 14.40 35.11 -13.79
C THR A 35 14.89 36.45 -14.29
N GLU A 36 14.15 37.51 -13.96
CA GLU A 36 14.52 38.89 -14.29
C GLU A 36 14.36 39.81 -13.09
N GLU A 37 15.48 40.34 -12.60
CA GLU A 37 15.51 41.26 -11.46
C GLU A 37 15.35 42.72 -11.89
N PHE A 38 14.53 43.47 -11.18
CA PHE A 38 14.36 44.91 -11.37
C PHE A 38 14.15 45.64 -10.03
N SER A 39 14.20 46.97 -10.04
CA SER A 39 14.02 47.79 -8.84
C SER A 39 12.81 48.70 -8.98
N ALA A 40 11.84 48.55 -8.09
CA ALA A 40 10.63 49.38 -8.06
C ALA A 40 10.33 49.83 -6.62
N HIS A 41 9.83 51.05 -6.43
CA HIS A 41 9.44 51.58 -5.11
C HIS A 41 10.46 51.38 -3.96
N SER A 42 11.77 51.45 -4.25
CA SER A 42 12.87 51.17 -3.28
C SER A 42 12.97 49.72 -2.78
N ALA A 43 12.34 48.77 -3.46
CA ALA A 43 12.50 47.34 -3.26
C ALA A 43 13.08 46.68 -4.52
N THR A 44 13.72 45.54 -4.35
CA THR A 44 14.17 44.69 -5.46
C THR A 44 13.07 43.67 -5.73
N TYR A 45 12.61 43.60 -6.98
CA TYR A 45 11.65 42.62 -7.44
C TYR A 45 12.31 41.65 -8.41
N GLU A 46 11.75 40.46 -8.52
CA GLU A 46 12.21 39.43 -9.45
C GLU A 46 10.98 38.79 -10.11
N ILE A 47 10.92 38.85 -11.45
CA ILE A 47 9.94 38.09 -12.24
C ILE A 47 10.50 36.69 -12.44
N ILE A 48 9.71 35.68 -12.09
CA ILE A 48 10.06 34.28 -12.31
C ILE A 48 9.30 33.78 -13.53
N TYR A 49 10.03 33.19 -14.47
CA TYR A 49 9.47 32.61 -15.68
C TYR A 49 9.33 31.10 -15.52
N VAL A 50 8.12 30.59 -15.73
CA VAL A 50 7.81 29.15 -15.73
C VAL A 50 7.33 28.78 -17.12
N ASP A 51 7.97 27.81 -17.76
CA ASP A 51 7.71 27.39 -19.14
C ASP A 51 7.73 28.53 -20.18
N GLY A 52 8.45 29.61 -19.88
CA GLY A 52 8.63 30.79 -20.73
C GLY A 52 7.63 31.93 -20.47
N GLU A 53 6.68 31.76 -19.55
CA GLU A 53 5.67 32.77 -19.20
C GLU A 53 5.96 33.41 -17.83
N GLU A 54 5.60 34.68 -17.68
CA GLU A 54 5.72 35.39 -16.40
C GLU A 54 4.71 34.80 -15.39
N ALA A 55 5.21 34.09 -14.38
CA ALA A 55 4.35 33.26 -13.52
C ALA A 55 4.30 33.73 -12.06
N LEU A 56 5.42 34.25 -11.52
CA LEU A 56 5.50 34.70 -10.13
C LEU A 56 6.25 36.03 -10.05
N LEU A 57 5.92 36.83 -9.05
CA LEU A 57 6.67 38.02 -8.69
C LEU A 57 7.19 37.87 -7.26
N LEU A 58 8.50 38.06 -7.08
CA LEU A 58 9.14 38.13 -5.78
C LEU A 58 9.47 39.58 -5.43
N LYS A 59 9.42 39.92 -4.14
CA LYS A 59 9.89 41.16 -3.55
C LYS A 59 10.90 40.86 -2.45
N ASN A 60 12.14 41.25 -2.68
CA ASN A 60 13.28 40.94 -1.79
C ASN A 60 13.40 39.44 -1.48
N GLY A 61 13.03 38.58 -2.45
CA GLY A 61 13.04 37.12 -2.31
C GLY A 61 11.76 36.51 -1.71
N GLU A 62 10.76 37.31 -1.31
CA GLU A 62 9.47 36.82 -0.80
C GLU A 62 8.39 36.92 -1.89
N LEU A 63 7.46 35.96 -1.93
CA LEU A 63 6.42 35.88 -2.95
C LEU A 63 5.36 36.98 -2.75
N VAL A 64 5.04 37.73 -3.80
CA VAL A 64 4.08 38.84 -3.74
C VAL A 64 2.66 38.31 -3.97
N THR A 65 1.82 38.37 -2.94
CA THR A 65 0.44 37.82 -2.99
C THR A 65 -0.64 38.87 -3.21
N SER A 66 -0.28 40.14 -3.37
CA SER A 66 -1.23 41.24 -3.57
C SER A 66 -1.27 41.65 -5.04
N GLN A 67 -2.42 41.46 -5.71
CA GLN A 67 -2.62 41.87 -7.10
C GLN A 67 -2.21 43.34 -7.35
N GLY A 68 -2.69 44.28 -6.53
CA GLY A 68 -2.36 45.70 -6.71
C GLY A 68 -0.87 46.02 -6.48
N GLU A 69 -0.12 45.16 -5.78
CA GLU A 69 1.33 45.31 -5.64
C GLU A 69 2.07 44.77 -6.86
N ILE A 70 1.59 43.64 -7.41
CA ILE A 70 2.08 43.10 -8.69
C ILE A 70 1.86 44.12 -9.81
N GLU A 71 0.64 44.66 -9.94
CA GLU A 71 0.29 45.69 -10.91
C GLU A 71 1.21 46.91 -10.80
N ALA A 72 1.41 47.45 -9.60
CA ALA A 72 2.26 48.63 -9.39
C ALA A 72 3.74 48.36 -9.70
N ALA A 73 4.24 47.16 -9.41
CA ALA A 73 5.62 46.76 -9.69
C ALA A 73 5.84 46.55 -11.20
N LEU A 74 4.95 45.80 -11.87
CA LEU A 74 5.02 45.55 -13.31
C LEU A 74 4.86 46.83 -14.12
N TYR A 75 3.93 47.71 -13.74
CA TYR A 75 3.78 49.01 -14.40
C TYR A 75 5.10 49.80 -14.37
N GLN A 76 5.73 49.92 -13.19
CA GLN A 76 7.00 50.64 -13.08
C GLN A 76 8.10 49.97 -13.91
N TYR A 77 8.15 48.64 -13.91
CA TYR A 77 9.12 47.86 -14.68
C TYR A 77 8.97 48.05 -16.19
N TYR A 78 7.76 47.90 -16.72
CA TYR A 78 7.51 48.05 -18.15
C TYR A 78 7.66 49.50 -18.62
N VAL A 79 7.30 50.49 -17.80
CA VAL A 79 7.60 51.90 -18.10
C VAL A 79 9.12 52.12 -18.13
N GLU A 80 9.89 51.63 -17.17
CA GLU A 80 11.34 51.83 -17.17
C GLU A 80 12.04 51.13 -18.35
N LYS A 81 11.51 49.97 -18.78
CA LYS A 81 12.12 49.13 -19.80
C LYS A 81 11.71 49.48 -21.23
N TYR A 82 10.45 49.81 -21.46
CA TYR A 82 9.85 49.92 -22.80
C TYR A 82 9.35 51.33 -23.14
N TYR A 83 9.45 52.30 -22.24
CA TYR A 83 9.09 53.68 -22.59
C TYR A 83 10.10 54.23 -23.60
N PRO A 84 9.66 54.71 -24.78
CA PRO A 84 10.52 55.20 -25.84
C PRO A 84 11.44 56.32 -25.35
N ALA A 85 12.67 56.32 -25.85
CA ALA A 85 13.59 57.42 -25.57
C ALA A 85 12.99 58.73 -26.11
N GLN A 86 13.20 59.84 -25.40
CA GLN A 86 12.74 61.16 -25.84
C GLN A 86 13.19 61.48 -27.28
N SER A 87 14.37 61.00 -27.70
CA SER A 87 14.86 61.16 -29.08
C SER A 87 14.01 60.45 -30.13
N GLN A 88 13.37 59.32 -29.81
CA GLN A 88 12.46 58.62 -30.73
C GLN A 88 11.16 59.40 -30.88
N ILE A 89 10.61 59.92 -29.77
CA ILE A 89 9.43 60.79 -29.77
C ILE A 89 9.72 62.10 -30.51
N ASP A 90 10.88 62.71 -30.27
CA ASP A 90 11.32 63.92 -30.96
C ASP A 90 11.51 63.66 -32.46
N ASN A 91 12.01 62.48 -32.85
CA ASN A 91 12.16 62.11 -34.27
C ASN A 91 10.79 61.95 -34.95
N LEU A 92 9.85 61.26 -34.31
CA LEU A 92 8.48 61.14 -34.81
C LEU A 92 7.80 62.51 -34.95
N THR A 93 7.93 63.36 -33.93
CA THR A 93 7.37 64.73 -33.95
C THR A 93 8.01 65.55 -35.08
N ALA A 94 9.33 65.50 -35.22
CA ALA A 94 10.03 66.21 -36.28
C ALA A 94 9.65 65.71 -37.68
N THR A 95 9.41 64.41 -37.83
CA THR A 95 8.94 63.81 -39.09
C THR A 95 7.54 64.31 -39.45
N LEU A 96 6.63 64.37 -38.47
CA LEU A 96 5.29 64.96 -38.66
C LEU A 96 5.34 66.48 -38.92
N ASP A 97 6.31 67.19 -38.34
CA ASP A 97 6.54 68.60 -38.65
C ASP A 97 7.09 68.80 -40.07
N LEU A 98 7.98 67.92 -40.55
CA LEU A 98 8.43 67.94 -41.94
C LEU A 98 7.29 67.64 -42.92
N TYR A 99 6.44 66.67 -42.59
CA TYR A 99 5.21 66.41 -43.35
C TYR A 99 4.32 67.65 -43.41
N HIS A 100 4.07 68.32 -42.27
CA HIS A 100 3.33 69.57 -42.22
C HIS A 100 3.97 70.66 -43.09
N GLU A 101 5.30 70.84 -42.95
CA GLU A 101 6.05 71.81 -43.72
C GLU A 101 5.98 71.52 -45.22
N SER A 102 5.96 70.25 -45.65
CA SER A 102 5.84 69.87 -47.07
C SER A 102 4.50 70.33 -47.67
N ARG A 103 3.40 70.20 -46.90
CA ARG A 103 2.07 70.69 -47.31
C ARG A 103 2.01 72.21 -47.42
N GLU A 104 2.66 72.89 -46.49
CA GLU A 104 2.64 74.35 -46.39
C GLU A 104 3.75 75.04 -47.23
N ASN A 105 4.80 74.34 -47.66
CA ASN A 105 5.96 74.91 -48.37
C ASN A 105 6.46 73.98 -49.47
N GLY A 106 5.68 73.82 -50.55
CA GLY A 106 6.10 72.96 -51.66
C GLY A 106 7.29 73.48 -52.48
N ASP A 107 7.86 72.57 -53.27
CA ASP A 107 9.13 72.71 -53.97
C ASP A 107 9.13 73.72 -55.14
N MET A 108 7.98 73.94 -55.78
CA MET A 108 7.87 74.78 -56.99
C MET A 108 7.45 76.22 -56.70
N TRP A 109 6.75 76.46 -55.59
CA TRP A 109 6.24 77.77 -55.20
C TRP A 109 6.62 78.02 -53.73
N GLU A 110 7.63 78.86 -53.49
CA GLU A 110 8.04 79.23 -52.12
C GLU A 110 6.85 79.90 -51.38
N GLY A 111 6.27 79.13 -50.45
CA GLY A 111 5.22 79.55 -49.54
C GLY A 111 3.81 79.12 -49.97
N VAL A 112 3.18 78.32 -49.11
CA VAL A 112 1.74 78.06 -48.98
C VAL A 112 1.06 77.38 -50.18
N GLU A 113 1.49 76.22 -50.69
CA GLU A 113 0.78 75.56 -51.82
C GLU A 113 -0.69 75.19 -51.49
N GLU A 114 -0.93 74.52 -50.35
CA GLU A 114 -2.30 74.18 -49.91
C GLU A 114 -3.09 75.43 -49.46
N GLU A 115 -2.48 76.32 -48.67
CA GLU A 115 -3.13 77.54 -48.18
C GLU A 115 -3.34 78.59 -49.29
N GLU A 116 -2.44 78.72 -50.27
CA GLU A 116 -2.68 79.49 -51.49
C GLU A 116 -3.81 78.88 -52.29
N CYS A 117 -3.93 77.55 -52.34
CA CYS A 117 -5.09 76.92 -52.93
C CYS A 117 -6.36 77.34 -52.19
N ARG A 118 -6.41 77.23 -50.86
CA ARG A 118 -7.54 77.68 -50.03
C ARG A 118 -7.90 79.15 -50.28
N MET A 119 -6.90 80.03 -50.37
CA MET A 119 -7.11 81.44 -50.71
C MET A 119 -7.62 81.63 -52.14
N GLY A 120 -7.02 80.94 -53.11
CA GLY A 120 -7.32 81.01 -54.54
C GLY A 120 -8.73 80.53 -54.86
N ILE A 121 -9.24 79.55 -54.11
CA ILE A 121 -10.63 79.08 -54.20
C ILE A 121 -11.60 79.75 -53.20
N PHE A 122 -11.17 80.84 -52.57
CA PHE A 122 -11.95 81.66 -51.63
C PHE A 122 -12.43 80.97 -50.34
N LEU A 123 -11.83 79.85 -49.93
CA LEU A 123 -12.20 79.15 -48.68
C LEU A 123 -11.92 79.96 -47.42
N HIS A 124 -10.87 80.80 -47.41
CA HIS A 124 -10.60 81.68 -46.27
C HIS A 124 -11.69 82.75 -46.07
N ALA A 125 -12.30 83.24 -47.16
CA ALA A 125 -13.37 84.22 -47.08
C ALA A 125 -14.73 83.58 -46.84
N PHE A 126 -14.93 82.39 -47.42
CA PHE A 126 -16.17 81.62 -47.37
C PHE A 126 -15.85 80.16 -47.03
N PRO A 127 -15.73 79.85 -45.73
CA PRO A 127 -15.46 78.49 -45.27
C PRO A 127 -16.56 77.52 -45.74
N CYS A 128 -16.12 76.32 -46.13
CA CYS A 128 -16.97 75.20 -46.52
C CYS A 128 -16.75 74.08 -45.49
N THR A 129 -17.69 73.94 -44.57
CA THR A 129 -17.57 73.08 -43.39
C THR A 129 -18.59 71.93 -43.37
N ASN A 130 -19.61 71.97 -44.23
CA ASN A 130 -20.61 70.92 -44.27
C ASN A 130 -20.07 69.66 -44.96
N GLU A 131 -19.96 68.56 -44.21
CA GLU A 131 -19.50 67.26 -44.70
C GLU A 131 -20.56 66.49 -45.52
N SER A 132 -21.83 66.88 -45.42
CA SER A 132 -22.92 66.18 -46.11
C SER A 132 -22.99 66.58 -47.58
N ILE A 133 -22.80 65.62 -48.48
CA ILE A 133 -23.02 65.81 -49.92
C ILE A 133 -24.53 66.00 -50.15
N PRO A 134 -24.97 67.16 -50.66
CA PRO A 134 -26.39 67.40 -50.92
C PRO A 134 -26.94 66.43 -51.98
N THR A 135 -28.11 65.84 -51.72
CA THR A 135 -28.75 64.92 -52.67
C THR A 135 -29.78 65.60 -53.56
N THR A 136 -30.21 66.80 -53.17
CA THR A 136 -31.15 67.63 -53.93
C THR A 136 -30.58 69.03 -54.18
N TYR A 137 -31.08 69.69 -55.24
CA TYR A 137 -30.71 71.05 -55.59
C TYR A 137 -31.04 72.07 -54.48
N GLU A 138 -32.12 71.85 -53.75
CA GLU A 138 -32.55 72.70 -52.63
C GLU A 138 -31.63 72.52 -51.41
N GLU A 139 -31.18 71.29 -51.14
CA GLU A 139 -30.13 71.02 -50.16
C GLU A 139 -28.79 71.64 -50.56
N SER A 140 -28.43 71.62 -51.85
CA SER A 140 -27.19 72.25 -52.33
C SER A 140 -27.17 73.73 -52.00
N LYS A 141 -28.26 74.48 -52.21
CA LYS A 141 -28.32 75.91 -51.89
C LYS A 141 -28.25 76.23 -50.40
N ALA A 142 -28.61 75.27 -49.55
CA ALA A 142 -28.51 75.41 -48.11
C ALA A 142 -27.13 74.98 -47.58
N ASN A 143 -26.29 74.34 -48.40
CA ASN A 143 -24.93 73.96 -48.07
C ASN A 143 -24.03 75.21 -48.12
N ASP A 144 -23.18 75.39 -47.11
CA ASP A 144 -22.26 76.53 -47.00
C ASP A 144 -21.22 76.56 -48.13
N CYS A 145 -20.81 75.40 -48.64
CA CYS A 145 -19.93 75.23 -49.80
C CYS A 145 -20.54 75.74 -51.11
N TYR A 146 -21.87 75.83 -51.22
CA TYR A 146 -22.52 76.38 -52.41
C TYR A 146 -22.19 77.86 -52.59
N PHE A 147 -22.04 78.61 -51.50
CA PHE A 147 -21.70 80.03 -51.58
C PHE A 147 -20.30 80.23 -52.16
N THR A 148 -19.31 79.47 -51.68
CA THR A 148 -17.94 79.47 -52.21
C THR A 148 -17.92 79.05 -53.68
N ALA A 149 -18.63 77.96 -54.02
CA ALA A 149 -18.81 77.55 -55.40
C ALA A 149 -19.48 78.62 -56.26
N ALA A 150 -20.46 79.37 -55.73
CA ALA A 150 -21.12 80.44 -56.46
C ALA A 150 -20.20 81.61 -56.74
N VAL A 151 -19.35 81.99 -55.78
CA VAL A 151 -18.32 83.02 -55.98
C VAL A 151 -17.29 82.58 -57.01
N LEU A 152 -16.81 81.33 -56.95
CA LEU A 152 -15.89 80.79 -57.96
C LEU A 152 -16.51 80.74 -59.36
N CYS A 153 -17.78 80.34 -59.45
CA CYS A 153 -18.54 80.30 -60.69
C CYS A 153 -18.79 81.69 -61.26
N ASP A 154 -19.00 82.71 -60.42
CA ASP A 154 -19.20 84.10 -60.85
C ASP A 154 -17.88 84.74 -61.32
N GLU A 155 -16.78 84.55 -60.57
CA GLU A 155 -15.48 85.16 -60.88
C GLU A 155 -14.77 84.45 -62.05
N TYR A 156 -14.85 83.12 -62.11
CA TYR A 156 -14.08 82.30 -63.05
C TYR A 156 -14.94 81.38 -63.93
N GLY A 157 -16.27 81.58 -63.99
CA GLY A 157 -17.20 80.65 -64.64
C GLY A 157 -16.89 80.30 -66.08
N ASP A 158 -16.46 81.27 -66.89
CA ASP A 158 -16.06 81.05 -68.29
C ASP A 158 -14.83 80.14 -68.41
N TYR A 159 -13.93 80.20 -67.44
CA TYR A 159 -12.69 79.41 -67.40
C TYR A 159 -12.94 78.01 -66.80
N LEU A 160 -13.79 77.92 -65.76
CA LEU A 160 -14.21 76.67 -65.13
C LEU A 160 -15.24 75.88 -65.94
N GLY A 161 -15.85 76.47 -66.97
CA GLY A 161 -17.04 75.92 -67.60
C GLY A 161 -18.26 75.87 -66.66
N CYS A 162 -18.25 76.69 -65.62
CA CYS A 162 -19.29 76.71 -64.60
C CYS A 162 -20.48 77.56 -65.06
N SER A 163 -21.59 76.91 -65.41
CA SER A 163 -22.89 77.55 -65.67
C SER A 163 -23.88 77.46 -64.51
N ASP A 164 -23.58 76.63 -63.52
CA ASP A 164 -24.32 76.46 -62.27
C ASP A 164 -23.33 76.08 -61.15
N PRO A 165 -23.29 76.81 -60.02
CA PRO A 165 -22.41 76.52 -58.88
C PRO A 165 -22.49 75.07 -58.38
N VAL A 166 -23.64 74.39 -58.54
CA VAL A 166 -23.80 72.98 -58.13
C VAL A 166 -22.82 72.05 -58.86
N MET A 167 -22.32 72.41 -60.04
CA MET A 167 -21.39 71.55 -60.79
C MET A 167 -19.99 71.50 -60.18
N ILE A 168 -19.53 72.59 -59.56
CA ILE A 168 -18.19 72.66 -58.95
C ILE A 168 -18.23 72.51 -57.43
N MET A 169 -19.42 72.64 -56.82
CA MET A 169 -19.61 72.51 -55.37
C MET A 169 -19.06 71.20 -54.78
N PRO A 170 -19.26 70.00 -55.37
CA PRO A 170 -18.65 68.77 -54.82
C PRO A 170 -17.12 68.81 -54.79
N ILE A 171 -16.50 69.47 -55.77
CA ILE A 171 -15.03 69.59 -55.85
C ILE A 171 -14.53 70.57 -54.78
N VAL A 172 -15.22 71.70 -54.59
CA VAL A 172 -14.97 72.65 -53.48
C VAL A 172 -15.11 71.94 -52.13
N GLN A 173 -16.16 71.15 -51.99
CA GLN A 173 -16.48 70.42 -50.76
C GLN A 173 -15.42 69.37 -50.43
N ASP A 174 -15.06 68.53 -51.40
CA ASP A 174 -14.07 67.47 -51.22
C ASP A 174 -12.67 68.01 -50.87
N PHE A 175 -12.24 69.07 -51.56
CA PHE A 175 -10.99 69.75 -51.22
C PHE A 175 -11.05 70.37 -49.82
N SER A 176 -12.11 71.15 -49.52
CA SER A 176 -12.23 71.83 -48.22
C SER A 176 -12.26 70.84 -47.05
N ILE A 177 -13.00 69.74 -47.17
CA ILE A 177 -13.08 68.73 -46.13
C ILE A 177 -11.71 68.07 -45.94
N SER A 178 -11.09 67.59 -47.02
CA SER A 178 -9.81 66.87 -46.92
C SER A 178 -8.71 67.76 -46.34
N SER A 179 -8.67 69.00 -46.80
CA SER A 179 -7.72 70.02 -46.34
C SER A 179 -7.90 70.35 -44.86
N ASN A 180 -9.12 70.66 -44.42
CA ASN A 180 -9.39 70.97 -43.01
C ASN A 180 -9.21 69.76 -42.09
N LYS A 181 -9.67 68.57 -42.50
CA LYS A 181 -9.55 67.34 -41.71
C LYS A 181 -8.11 66.90 -41.55
N MET A 182 -7.29 67.05 -42.60
CA MET A 182 -5.87 66.81 -42.49
C MET A 182 -5.23 67.73 -41.44
N THR A 183 -5.49 69.04 -41.49
CA THR A 183 -4.99 69.98 -40.47
C THR A 183 -5.47 69.61 -39.06
N GLU A 184 -6.76 69.28 -38.90
CA GLU A 184 -7.34 68.86 -37.62
C GLU A 184 -6.64 67.62 -37.06
N ILE A 185 -6.43 66.59 -37.88
CA ILE A 185 -5.78 65.33 -37.47
C ILE A 185 -4.31 65.56 -37.13
N GLU A 186 -3.60 66.35 -37.92
CA GLU A 186 -2.18 66.62 -37.72
C GLU A 186 -1.93 67.48 -36.47
N GLU A 187 -2.73 68.54 -36.26
CA GLU A 187 -2.70 69.34 -35.03
C GLU A 187 -3.09 68.51 -33.80
N GLY A 188 -4.10 67.64 -33.92
CA GLY A 188 -4.49 66.69 -32.89
C GLY A 188 -3.33 65.75 -32.52
N THR A 189 -2.76 65.07 -33.52
CA THR A 189 -1.64 64.14 -33.35
C THR A 189 -0.44 64.80 -32.68
N ARG A 190 -0.06 66.02 -33.09
CA ARG A 190 1.01 66.77 -32.41
C ARG A 190 0.64 67.17 -30.98
N ALA A 191 -0.62 67.54 -30.74
CA ALA A 191 -1.08 67.86 -29.40
C ALA A 191 -1.06 66.61 -28.49
N ASP A 192 -1.43 65.45 -29.02
CA ASP A 192 -1.40 64.18 -28.28
C ASP A 192 0.04 63.78 -27.96
N LEU A 193 0.96 63.86 -28.93
CA LEU A 193 2.40 63.65 -28.72
C LEU A 193 2.99 64.64 -27.70
N ALA A 194 2.57 65.91 -27.73
CA ALA A 194 3.02 66.92 -26.77
C ALA A 194 2.48 66.70 -25.34
N ASN A 195 1.37 65.97 -25.20
CA ASN A 195 0.74 65.64 -23.92
C ASN A 195 0.95 64.16 -23.53
N LEU A 196 1.98 63.51 -24.08
CA LEU A 196 2.38 62.17 -23.68
C LEU A 196 2.72 62.11 -22.19
N SER A 197 2.30 61.01 -21.58
CA SER A 197 2.59 60.62 -20.22
C SER A 197 2.73 59.10 -20.15
N GLU A 198 3.33 58.61 -19.08
CA GLU A 198 3.44 57.17 -18.82
C GLU A 198 2.08 56.45 -18.87
N ALA A 199 0.99 57.14 -18.49
CA ALA A 199 -0.34 56.56 -18.38
C ALA A 199 -1.11 56.48 -19.72
N ASN A 200 -0.75 57.25 -20.75
CA ASN A 200 -1.50 57.30 -22.01
C ASN A 200 -0.65 56.97 -23.24
N ILE A 201 0.65 56.66 -23.07
CA ILE A 201 1.56 56.51 -24.21
C ILE A 201 1.13 55.43 -25.21
N TYR A 202 0.67 54.28 -24.74
CA TYR A 202 0.21 53.21 -25.62
C TYR A 202 -1.03 53.63 -26.42
N GLU A 203 -2.05 54.17 -25.75
CA GLU A 203 -3.29 54.63 -26.40
C GLU A 203 -3.02 55.74 -27.42
N VAL A 204 -2.14 56.69 -27.08
CA VAL A 204 -1.75 57.77 -27.99
C VAL A 204 -1.04 57.22 -29.22
N PHE A 205 -0.13 56.24 -29.09
CA PHE A 205 0.56 55.68 -30.24
C PHE A 205 -0.36 54.84 -31.16
N VAL A 206 -1.36 54.16 -30.59
CA VAL A 206 -2.43 53.53 -31.38
C VAL A 206 -3.20 54.60 -32.17
N GLU A 207 -3.58 55.71 -31.54
CA GLU A 207 -4.29 56.81 -32.19
C GLU A 207 -3.44 57.52 -33.25
N VAL A 208 -2.15 57.74 -32.99
CA VAL A 208 -1.19 58.31 -33.96
C VAL A 208 -1.11 57.42 -35.21
N LYS A 209 -1.04 56.09 -35.04
CA LYS A 209 -1.06 55.15 -36.17
C LYS A 209 -2.32 55.29 -37.02
N GLU A 210 -3.49 55.27 -36.37
CA GLU A 210 -4.77 55.48 -37.06
C GLU A 210 -4.86 56.85 -37.76
N ASN A 211 -4.26 57.88 -37.15
CA ASN A 211 -4.23 59.22 -37.71
C ASN A 211 -3.30 59.30 -38.93
N ILE A 212 -2.16 58.63 -38.94
CA ILE A 212 -1.28 58.53 -40.11
C ILE A 212 -2.00 57.89 -41.29
N GLU A 213 -2.74 56.80 -41.07
CA GLU A 213 -3.55 56.17 -42.14
C GLU A 213 -4.60 57.12 -42.72
N LYS A 214 -5.30 57.90 -41.86
CA LYS A 214 -6.25 58.92 -42.31
C LYS A 214 -5.58 60.07 -43.04
N MET A 215 -4.37 60.47 -42.61
CA MET A 215 -3.58 61.49 -43.29
C MET A 215 -3.26 61.04 -44.72
N LYS A 216 -2.79 59.81 -44.93
CA LYS A 216 -2.57 59.24 -46.28
C LYS A 216 -3.85 59.26 -47.15
N GLU A 217 -5.02 58.96 -46.57
CA GLU A 217 -6.30 59.04 -47.30
C GLU A 217 -6.62 60.48 -47.76
N TYR A 218 -6.44 61.48 -46.88
CA TYR A 218 -6.71 62.87 -47.22
C TYR A 218 -5.65 63.47 -48.15
N GLU A 219 -4.40 63.04 -48.04
CA GLU A 219 -3.30 63.43 -48.93
C GLU A 219 -3.67 63.06 -50.36
N GLN A 220 -4.03 61.80 -50.59
CA GLN A 220 -4.45 61.33 -51.91
C GLN A 220 -5.60 62.18 -52.49
N LYS A 221 -6.60 62.55 -51.68
CA LYS A 221 -7.71 63.40 -52.13
C LYS A 221 -7.25 64.83 -52.48
N LEU A 222 -6.30 65.38 -51.73
CA LEU A 222 -5.73 66.70 -52.01
C LEU A 222 -4.91 66.68 -53.31
N GLU A 223 -4.07 65.66 -53.51
CA GLU A 223 -3.30 65.50 -54.74
C GLU A 223 -4.18 65.22 -55.97
N GLU A 224 -5.33 64.56 -55.81
CA GLU A 224 -6.29 64.29 -56.89
C GLU A 224 -7.23 65.47 -57.18
N THR A 225 -7.13 66.59 -56.45
CA THR A 225 -8.03 67.74 -56.62
C THR A 225 -8.00 68.30 -58.05
N LYS A 226 -9.18 68.67 -58.58
CA LYS A 226 -9.27 69.31 -59.90
C LYS A 226 -8.84 70.77 -59.89
N PHE A 227 -8.63 71.39 -58.74
CA PHE A 227 -8.22 72.80 -58.70
C PHE A 227 -6.74 73.02 -59.05
N ARG A 228 -5.89 72.01 -58.92
CA ARG A 228 -4.43 72.13 -59.13
C ARG A 228 -4.02 72.38 -60.58
N VAL A 229 -2.81 72.90 -60.79
CA VAL A 229 -2.11 72.84 -62.09
C VAL A 229 -1.41 71.47 -62.19
N PRO A 230 -1.38 70.79 -63.36
CA PRO A 230 -0.59 69.56 -63.53
C PRO A 230 0.90 69.80 -63.27
N TYR A 231 1.57 68.83 -62.64
CA TYR A 231 2.95 68.96 -62.17
C TYR A 231 3.96 68.92 -63.33
N SER A 232 3.76 68.03 -64.30
CA SER A 232 4.60 67.97 -65.50
C SER A 232 4.11 68.91 -66.61
N GLN A 233 5.04 69.62 -67.29
CA GLN A 233 4.76 70.47 -68.46
C GLN A 233 4.18 69.70 -69.68
N GLY A 234 3.89 68.41 -69.54
CA GLY A 234 3.32 67.52 -70.56
C GLY A 234 1.80 67.32 -70.49
N GLY A 235 1.12 67.72 -69.40
CA GLY A 235 -0.36 67.74 -69.32
C GLY A 235 -1.08 66.39 -69.18
N ASP A 236 -0.37 65.27 -69.11
CA ASP A 236 -0.99 63.94 -69.07
C ASP A 236 -1.55 63.54 -67.67
N GLU A 237 -1.10 64.19 -66.58
CA GLU A 237 -1.48 63.85 -65.19
C GLU A 237 -2.87 64.34 -64.77
N CYS A 238 -3.40 65.39 -65.39
CA CYS A 238 -4.75 65.90 -65.11
C CYS A 238 -5.32 66.70 -66.29
N ASN A 239 -6.03 66.01 -67.19
CA ASN A 239 -6.57 66.59 -68.42
C ASN A 239 -7.79 67.51 -68.19
N ASP A 240 -8.40 67.45 -67.01
CA ASP A 240 -9.60 68.21 -66.64
C ASP A 240 -9.39 69.09 -65.39
N CYS A 241 -8.14 69.36 -65.04
CA CYS A 241 -7.79 70.30 -63.98
C CYS A 241 -8.06 71.75 -64.39
N TYR A 242 -8.56 72.54 -63.44
CA TYR A 242 -8.82 73.95 -63.59
C TYR A 242 -7.55 74.80 -63.51
N GLY A 243 -6.50 74.38 -62.79
CA GLY A 243 -5.27 75.18 -62.67
C GLY A 243 -5.47 76.50 -61.91
N MET A 244 -6.32 76.49 -60.89
CA MET A 244 -6.55 77.59 -59.96
C MET A 244 -5.60 77.59 -58.77
N CYS A 245 -5.15 76.40 -58.39
CA CYS A 245 -4.22 76.17 -57.30
C CYS A 245 -2.88 75.73 -57.87
N PRO A 246 -1.76 76.03 -57.21
CA PRO A 246 -0.49 75.39 -57.54
C PRO A 246 -0.64 73.84 -57.48
N PRO A 247 0.28 73.08 -58.09
CA PRO A 247 0.44 71.67 -57.74
C PRO A 247 0.54 71.59 -56.22
N ILE A 248 -0.19 70.68 -55.59
CA ILE A 248 -0.04 70.39 -54.16
C ILE A 248 0.86 69.17 -54.13
N ILE A 249 2.11 69.36 -53.73
CA ILE A 249 3.11 68.30 -53.65
C ILE A 249 3.30 68.00 -52.17
N ILE A 250 2.84 66.83 -51.74
CA ILE A 250 2.99 66.37 -50.36
C ILE A 250 4.08 65.30 -50.36
N GLU A 251 5.03 65.41 -49.44
CA GLU A 251 6.12 64.43 -49.35
C GLU A 251 5.63 63.18 -48.57
N GLU A 252 4.98 62.24 -49.28
CA GLU A 252 4.45 60.97 -48.74
C GLU A 252 5.49 60.20 -47.92
N GLU A 253 6.78 60.33 -48.27
CA GLU A 253 7.88 59.65 -47.58
C GLU A 253 7.96 59.98 -46.08
N TYR A 254 7.52 61.17 -45.65
CA TYR A 254 7.46 61.51 -44.22
C TYR A 254 6.32 60.78 -43.49
N LEU A 255 5.18 60.51 -44.12
CA LEU A 255 4.14 59.68 -43.49
C LEU A 255 4.55 58.21 -43.46
N GLU A 256 5.26 57.73 -44.47
CA GLU A 256 5.86 56.38 -44.44
C GLU A 256 6.89 56.27 -43.31
N GLU A 257 7.81 57.23 -43.18
CA GLU A 257 8.79 57.25 -42.08
C GLU A 257 8.12 57.36 -40.71
N ALA A 258 7.09 58.20 -40.56
CA ALA A 258 6.34 58.32 -39.32
C ALA A 258 5.62 57.00 -38.96
N GLU A 259 5.03 56.32 -39.94
CA GLU A 259 4.40 55.01 -39.74
C GLU A 259 5.43 53.96 -39.32
N GLU A 260 6.60 53.90 -39.98
CA GLU A 260 7.68 52.98 -39.62
C GLU A 260 8.16 53.19 -38.19
N LEU A 261 8.33 54.44 -37.75
CA LEU A 261 8.72 54.78 -36.38
C LEU A 261 7.66 54.32 -35.37
N VAL A 262 6.38 54.53 -35.66
CA VAL A 262 5.27 54.07 -34.80
C VAL A 262 5.22 52.55 -34.76
N ASP A 263 5.37 51.86 -35.89
CA ASP A 263 5.37 50.40 -36.00
C ASP A 263 6.56 49.75 -35.28
N GLU A 264 7.70 50.43 -35.20
CA GLU A 264 8.84 50.00 -34.40
C GLU A 264 8.56 50.12 -32.89
N MET A 265 7.93 51.20 -32.45
CA MET A 265 7.68 51.47 -31.02
C MET A 265 6.46 50.73 -30.45
N LEU A 266 5.40 50.55 -31.23
CA LEU A 266 4.12 50.05 -30.76
C LEU A 266 4.17 48.65 -30.10
N PRO A 267 4.93 47.66 -30.63
CA PRO A 267 5.06 46.36 -29.99
C PRO A 267 5.68 46.40 -28.58
N GLU A 268 6.61 47.33 -28.32
CA GLU A 268 7.19 47.50 -26.99
C GLU A 268 6.22 48.20 -26.03
N LEU A 269 5.45 49.17 -26.54
CA LEU A 269 4.41 49.87 -25.78
C LEU A 269 3.23 48.98 -25.39
N GLU A 270 3.00 47.87 -26.09
CA GLU A 270 1.95 46.90 -25.75
C GLU A 270 2.15 46.33 -24.34
N PHE A 271 3.39 46.15 -23.87
CA PHE A 271 3.67 45.74 -22.49
C PHE A 271 3.20 46.79 -21.47
N ILE A 272 3.36 48.09 -21.79
CA ILE A 272 2.88 49.20 -20.93
C ILE A 272 1.35 49.28 -20.97
N GLY A 273 0.71 49.06 -22.12
CA GLY A 273 -0.76 49.05 -22.23
C GLY A 273 -1.43 47.82 -21.63
N GLY A 274 -0.74 46.66 -21.64
CA GLY A 274 -1.26 45.35 -21.25
C GLY A 274 -0.86 44.85 -19.86
N TYR A 275 -0.13 45.65 -19.07
CA TYR A 275 0.45 45.20 -17.80
C TYR A 275 -0.59 44.68 -16.79
N GLU A 276 -1.81 45.21 -16.78
CA GLU A 276 -2.87 44.75 -15.88
C GLU A 276 -3.27 43.30 -16.16
N GLY A 277 -3.29 42.89 -17.44
CA GLY A 277 -3.54 41.51 -17.84
C GLY A 277 -2.44 40.58 -17.33
N VAL A 278 -1.18 40.94 -17.55
CA VAL A 278 -0.02 40.17 -17.06
C VAL A 278 0.00 40.12 -15.53
N ALA A 279 -0.31 41.22 -14.84
CA ALA A 279 -0.37 41.25 -13.39
C ALA A 279 -1.46 40.32 -12.83
N GLN A 280 -2.62 40.27 -13.48
CA GLN A 280 -3.70 39.35 -13.13
C GLN A 280 -3.28 37.89 -13.35
N ASP A 281 -2.56 37.60 -14.44
CA ASP A 281 -2.05 36.26 -14.74
C ASP A 281 -1.00 35.81 -13.71
N ILE A 282 -0.04 36.67 -13.37
CA ILE A 282 0.94 36.42 -12.28
C ILE A 282 0.22 36.23 -10.93
N TYR A 283 -0.79 37.04 -10.62
CA TYR A 283 -1.55 36.90 -9.37
C TYR A 283 -2.31 35.57 -9.29
N ASN A 284 -2.95 35.15 -10.38
CA ASN A 284 -3.67 33.88 -10.46
C ASN A 284 -2.69 32.70 -10.30
N SER A 285 -1.60 32.70 -11.07
CA SER A 285 -0.52 31.71 -10.98
C SER A 285 0.08 31.65 -9.56
N THR A 286 0.34 32.80 -8.95
CA THR A 286 0.81 32.91 -7.55
C THR A 286 -0.16 32.25 -6.57
N THR A 287 -1.45 32.54 -6.69
CA THR A 287 -2.48 32.00 -5.78
C THR A 287 -2.61 30.49 -5.94
N GLU A 288 -2.63 30.00 -7.17
CA GLU A 288 -2.68 28.57 -7.48
C GLU A 288 -1.48 27.81 -6.90
N ARG A 289 -0.28 28.35 -7.09
CA ARG A 289 0.98 27.72 -6.63
C ARG A 289 1.12 27.72 -5.11
N ILE A 290 0.63 28.76 -4.42
CA ILE A 290 0.53 28.74 -2.95
C ILE A 290 -0.39 27.61 -2.49
N SER A 291 -1.57 27.49 -3.11
CA SER A 291 -2.51 26.40 -2.79
C SER A 291 -1.89 25.02 -3.06
N PHE A 292 -1.14 24.87 -4.15
CA PHE A 292 -0.43 23.64 -4.48
C PHE A 292 0.61 23.27 -3.41
N LYS A 293 1.42 24.24 -2.97
CA LYS A 293 2.40 24.02 -1.90
C LYS A 293 1.72 23.57 -0.60
N GLU A 294 0.67 24.28 -0.17
CA GLU A 294 -0.07 23.95 1.06
C GLU A 294 -0.67 22.54 1.00
N VAL A 295 -1.26 22.17 -0.14
CA VAL A 295 -1.81 20.82 -0.37
C VAL A 295 -0.72 19.76 -0.34
N THR A 296 0.45 20.02 -0.95
CA THR A 296 1.57 19.08 -0.98
C THR A 296 2.10 18.84 0.43
N GLU A 297 2.33 19.90 1.21
CA GLU A 297 2.79 19.79 2.61
C GLU A 297 1.79 19.02 3.49
N GLN A 298 0.48 19.28 3.34
CA GLN A 298 -0.56 18.55 4.06
C GLN A 298 -0.62 17.06 3.65
N THR A 299 -0.47 16.77 2.36
CA THR A 299 -0.43 15.40 1.84
C THR A 299 0.74 14.63 2.47
N GLU A 300 1.95 15.21 2.46
CA GLU A 300 3.14 14.61 3.07
C GLU A 300 2.95 14.37 4.57
N GLN A 301 2.36 15.34 5.29
CA GLN A 301 2.07 15.21 6.70
C GLN A 301 1.12 14.03 6.98
N TYR A 302 0.02 13.92 6.24
CA TYR A 302 -0.96 12.86 6.46
C TYR A 302 -0.47 11.49 6.02
N LEU A 303 0.26 11.38 4.91
CA LEU A 303 0.89 10.13 4.49
C LEU A 303 1.85 9.59 5.56
N SER A 304 2.60 10.47 6.24
CA SER A 304 3.52 10.05 7.30
C SER A 304 2.84 9.37 8.50
N ILE A 305 1.53 9.61 8.70
CA ILE A 305 0.70 8.99 9.75
C ILE A 305 -0.06 7.79 9.16
N TYR A 306 -0.59 7.93 7.96
CA TYR A 306 -1.46 6.94 7.35
C TYR A 306 -0.73 5.69 6.85
N ASP A 307 0.43 5.82 6.21
CA ASP A 307 1.18 4.68 5.64
C ASP A 307 1.49 3.55 6.65
N PRO A 308 1.97 3.83 7.88
CA PRO A 308 2.19 2.76 8.86
C PRO A 308 0.88 2.12 9.33
N GLU A 309 -0.18 2.89 9.55
CA GLU A 309 -1.48 2.36 9.97
C GLU A 309 -2.16 1.56 8.84
N LYS A 310 -1.99 1.98 7.58
CA LYS A 310 -2.42 1.23 6.39
C LYS A 310 -1.75 -0.13 6.31
N THR A 311 -0.45 -0.19 6.56
CA THR A 311 0.31 -1.46 6.59
C THR A 311 -0.22 -2.39 7.69
N ARG A 312 -0.42 -1.86 8.90
CA ARG A 312 -1.02 -2.62 10.02
C ARG A 312 -2.44 -3.08 9.70
N ALA A 313 -3.24 -2.24 9.02
CA ALA A 313 -4.58 -2.59 8.58
C ALA A 313 -4.58 -3.77 7.61
N GLU A 314 -3.69 -3.77 6.62
CA GLU A 314 -3.56 -4.85 5.64
C GLU A 314 -3.16 -6.18 6.29
N GLU A 315 -2.26 -6.15 7.28
CA GLU A 315 -1.88 -7.33 8.07
C GLU A 315 -3.08 -7.90 8.84
N LEU A 316 -3.80 -7.05 9.60
CA LEU A 316 -4.96 -7.48 10.39
C LEU A 316 -6.13 -7.94 9.51
N LEU A 317 -6.31 -7.37 8.31
CA LEU A 317 -7.33 -7.80 7.35
C LEU A 317 -7.00 -9.18 6.76
N ASN A 318 -5.72 -9.48 6.53
CA ASN A 318 -5.31 -10.81 6.07
C ASN A 318 -5.50 -11.86 7.18
N GLU A 319 -5.13 -11.51 8.42
CA GLU A 319 -5.39 -12.37 9.59
C GLU A 319 -6.88 -12.58 9.83
N SER A 320 -7.71 -11.55 9.61
CA SER A 320 -9.17 -11.69 9.72
C SER A 320 -9.75 -12.59 8.65
N GLU A 321 -9.25 -12.52 7.41
CA GLU A 321 -9.65 -13.45 6.35
C GLU A 321 -9.33 -14.90 6.70
N GLU A 322 -8.17 -15.18 7.29
CA GLU A 322 -7.78 -16.51 7.75
C GLU A 322 -8.67 -17.02 8.88
N LEU A 323 -8.89 -16.21 9.93
CA LEU A 323 -9.77 -16.58 11.04
C LEU A 323 -11.19 -16.88 10.56
N LEU A 324 -11.71 -16.08 9.62
CA LEU A 324 -13.09 -16.21 9.11
C LEU A 324 -13.32 -17.49 8.29
N GLU A 325 -12.27 -18.23 7.93
CA GLU A 325 -12.40 -19.60 7.40
C GLU A 325 -12.91 -20.58 8.47
N TYR A 326 -12.61 -20.32 9.75
CA TYR A 326 -12.89 -21.21 10.89
C TYR A 326 -13.96 -20.67 11.84
N VAL A 327 -13.99 -19.36 12.08
CA VAL A 327 -14.85 -18.70 13.07
C VAL A 327 -15.75 -17.66 12.41
N SER A 328 -17.05 -17.70 12.69
CA SER A 328 -18.00 -16.68 12.26
C SER A 328 -18.22 -15.65 13.37
N ASP A 329 -17.36 -14.63 13.41
CA ASP A 329 -17.46 -13.49 14.35
C ASP A 329 -17.99 -12.22 13.65
N ASP A 330 -19.18 -11.77 14.04
CA ASP A 330 -19.84 -10.58 13.49
C ASP A 330 -19.04 -9.28 13.75
N GLU A 331 -18.31 -9.17 14.87
CA GLU A 331 -17.50 -7.99 15.19
C GLU A 331 -16.25 -7.94 14.29
N VAL A 332 -15.60 -9.09 14.06
CA VAL A 332 -14.47 -9.21 13.11
C VAL A 332 -14.91 -8.85 11.71
N VAL A 333 -16.04 -9.38 11.23
CA VAL A 333 -16.59 -9.06 9.90
C VAL A 333 -16.88 -7.57 9.78
N SER A 334 -17.66 -7.02 10.71
CA SER A 334 -18.10 -5.62 10.62
C SER A 334 -16.95 -4.63 10.80
N SER A 335 -15.96 -4.92 11.66
CA SER A 335 -14.77 -4.09 11.82
C SER A 335 -13.85 -4.19 10.61
N SER A 336 -13.69 -5.36 9.99
CA SER A 336 -12.93 -5.53 8.75
C SER A 336 -13.55 -4.77 7.57
N GLU A 337 -14.88 -4.82 7.40
CA GLU A 337 -15.59 -4.05 6.37
C GLU A 337 -15.44 -2.53 6.59
N ARG A 338 -15.59 -2.06 7.83
CA ARG A 338 -15.45 -0.65 8.16
C ARG A 338 -14.01 -0.16 7.95
N LEU A 339 -13.02 -0.98 8.28
CA LEU A 339 -11.60 -0.64 8.11
C LEU A 339 -11.26 -0.44 6.63
N ARG A 340 -11.69 -1.37 5.75
CA ARG A 340 -11.54 -1.21 4.29
C ARG A 340 -12.18 0.08 3.78
N GLN A 341 -13.39 0.40 4.26
CA GLN A 341 -14.06 1.64 3.88
C GLN A 341 -13.29 2.89 4.33
N ILE A 342 -12.76 2.92 5.56
CA ILE A 342 -11.98 4.08 6.05
C ILE A 342 -10.69 4.24 5.25
N MET A 343 -10.01 3.14 4.92
CA MET A 343 -8.83 3.17 4.04
C MET A 343 -9.16 3.72 2.65
N ASP A 344 -10.28 3.27 2.06
CA ASP A 344 -10.76 3.77 0.77
C ASP A 344 -11.11 5.27 0.84
N ASP A 345 -11.78 5.71 1.91
CA ASP A 345 -12.13 7.12 2.16
C ASP A 345 -10.85 7.98 2.29
N ILE A 346 -9.84 7.54 3.04
CA ILE A 346 -8.55 8.24 3.19
C ILE A 346 -7.77 8.28 1.87
N ASP A 347 -7.68 7.15 1.15
CA ASP A 347 -7.03 7.09 -0.16
C ASP A 347 -7.72 8.05 -1.15
N GLN A 348 -9.05 8.14 -1.11
CA GLN A 348 -9.82 9.07 -1.93
C GLN A 348 -9.57 10.54 -1.52
N ASP A 349 -9.55 10.84 -0.22
CA ASP A 349 -9.31 12.18 0.32
C ASP A 349 -7.91 12.70 -0.03
N LEU A 350 -6.88 11.85 0.08
CA LEU A 350 -5.51 12.15 -0.35
C LEU A 350 -5.44 12.45 -1.86
N ASN A 351 -6.09 11.62 -2.69
CA ASN A 351 -6.10 11.80 -4.15
C ASN A 351 -6.86 13.06 -4.60
N ASN A 352 -7.89 13.47 -3.86
CA ASN A 352 -8.68 14.66 -4.17
C ASN A 352 -8.18 15.91 -3.44
N SER A 353 -7.14 15.80 -2.62
CA SER A 353 -6.64 16.87 -1.76
C SER A 353 -7.72 17.48 -0.84
N ASP A 354 -8.63 16.65 -0.34
CA ASP A 354 -9.66 17.06 0.62
C ASP A 354 -9.28 16.59 2.03
N PHE A 355 -8.75 17.50 2.83
CA PHE A 355 -8.27 17.19 4.18
C PHE A 355 -9.31 17.48 5.27
N THR A 356 -10.56 17.79 4.91
CA THR A 356 -11.59 18.26 5.86
C THR A 356 -11.94 17.20 6.91
N ALA A 357 -11.91 15.92 6.55
CA ALA A 357 -12.26 14.79 7.41
C ALA A 357 -11.05 13.93 7.80
N MET A 358 -9.84 14.29 7.37
CA MET A 358 -8.66 13.41 7.46
C MET A 358 -8.30 13.05 8.91
N ASP A 359 -8.27 14.03 9.82
CA ASP A 359 -8.01 13.78 11.25
C ASP A 359 -9.04 12.81 11.85
N ALA A 360 -10.32 12.99 11.52
CA ALA A 360 -11.39 12.14 12.04
C ALA A 360 -11.34 10.72 11.46
N ASN A 361 -10.99 10.58 10.18
CA ASN A 361 -10.82 9.29 9.52
C ASN A 361 -9.60 8.54 10.09
N LEU A 362 -8.49 9.23 10.36
CA LEU A 362 -7.30 8.63 10.99
C LEU A 362 -7.56 8.20 12.43
N ASP A 363 -8.24 9.02 13.23
CA ASP A 363 -8.68 8.65 14.58
C ASP A 363 -9.61 7.42 14.55
N GLU A 364 -10.53 7.36 13.58
CA GLU A 364 -11.43 6.21 13.41
C GLU A 364 -10.66 4.95 12.93
N LEU A 365 -9.68 5.11 12.04
CA LEU A 365 -8.80 4.04 11.59
C LEU A 365 -8.07 3.40 12.77
N GLU A 366 -7.37 4.21 13.58
CA GLU A 366 -6.65 3.72 14.76
C GLU A 366 -7.59 3.01 15.74
N ALA A 367 -8.75 3.61 16.02
CA ALA A 367 -9.74 3.00 16.90
C ALA A 367 -10.23 1.65 16.37
N LYS A 368 -10.47 1.53 15.06
CA LYS A 368 -10.92 0.29 14.42
C LYS A 368 -9.84 -0.78 14.31
N LEU A 369 -8.58 -0.40 14.13
CA LEU A 369 -7.45 -1.31 14.19
C LEU A 369 -7.38 -2.00 15.55
N ASN A 370 -7.45 -1.23 16.63
CA ASN A 370 -7.38 -1.77 17.99
C ASN A 370 -8.58 -2.69 18.32
N VAL A 371 -9.78 -2.36 17.82
CA VAL A 371 -10.97 -3.21 17.99
C VAL A 371 -10.82 -4.53 17.21
N LEU A 372 -10.35 -4.47 15.96
CA LEU A 372 -10.14 -5.65 15.13
C LEU A 372 -9.08 -6.57 15.75
N GLU A 373 -7.93 -6.02 16.14
CA GLU A 373 -6.85 -6.77 16.78
C GLU A 373 -7.31 -7.50 18.05
N SER A 374 -8.05 -6.82 18.93
CA SER A 374 -8.62 -7.45 20.13
C SER A 374 -9.62 -8.55 19.79
N SER A 375 -10.48 -8.33 18.79
CA SER A 375 -11.51 -9.32 18.41
C SER A 375 -10.89 -10.55 17.74
N LEU A 376 -9.83 -10.36 16.95
CA LEU A 376 -9.04 -11.46 16.38
C LEU A 376 -8.40 -12.31 17.46
N SER A 377 -7.72 -11.67 18.43
CA SER A 377 -7.11 -12.37 19.57
C SER A 377 -8.14 -13.18 20.36
N ASP A 378 -9.26 -12.57 20.73
CA ASP A 378 -10.31 -13.23 21.51
C ASP A 378 -10.93 -14.42 20.76
N SER A 379 -11.16 -14.28 19.45
CA SER A 379 -11.72 -15.36 18.63
C SER A 379 -10.74 -16.51 18.38
N TRP A 380 -9.47 -16.20 18.12
CA TRP A 380 -8.42 -17.23 18.00
C TRP A 380 -8.22 -18.00 19.29
N GLU A 381 -8.23 -17.32 20.44
CA GLU A 381 -8.10 -17.95 21.76
C GLU A 381 -9.19 -19.01 21.97
N VAL A 382 -10.45 -18.67 21.70
CA VAL A 382 -11.58 -19.60 21.90
C VAL A 382 -11.55 -20.76 20.91
N TYR A 383 -11.19 -20.51 19.65
CA TYR A 383 -11.05 -21.59 18.66
C TYR A 383 -9.94 -22.56 19.04
N ASN A 384 -8.74 -22.06 19.35
CA ASN A 384 -7.59 -22.86 19.72
C ASN A 384 -7.83 -23.65 21.01
N ALA A 385 -8.46 -23.04 22.03
CA ALA A 385 -8.86 -23.73 23.25
C ALA A 385 -9.85 -24.88 22.97
N THR A 386 -10.71 -24.75 21.95
CA THR A 386 -11.63 -25.82 21.57
C THR A 386 -10.91 -26.97 20.86
N VAL A 387 -9.94 -26.66 19.99
CA VAL A 387 -9.08 -27.66 19.35
C VAL A 387 -8.30 -28.43 20.42
N GLU A 388 -7.66 -27.72 21.35
CA GLU A 388 -6.90 -28.31 22.46
C GLU A 388 -7.78 -29.22 23.34
N ALA A 389 -8.94 -28.74 23.79
CA ALA A 389 -9.85 -29.55 24.60
C ALA A 389 -10.36 -30.81 23.87
N LYS A 390 -10.53 -30.73 22.54
CA LYS A 390 -10.88 -31.89 21.71
C LYS A 390 -9.74 -32.88 21.68
N GLU A 391 -8.50 -32.44 21.45
CA GLU A 391 -7.31 -33.29 21.41
C GLU A 391 -7.06 -33.98 22.76
N GLU A 392 -7.23 -33.27 23.88
CA GLU A 392 -7.13 -33.84 25.23
C GLU A 392 -8.19 -34.92 25.46
N ALA A 393 -9.45 -34.65 25.09
CA ALA A 393 -10.51 -35.66 25.16
C ALA A 393 -10.18 -36.88 24.29
N ASP A 394 -9.78 -36.66 23.02
CA ASP A 394 -9.42 -37.71 22.07
C ASP A 394 -8.33 -38.63 22.64
N ALA A 395 -7.31 -38.08 23.31
CA ALA A 395 -6.24 -38.83 23.94
C ALA A 395 -6.73 -39.78 25.05
N VAL A 396 -7.65 -39.33 25.93
CA VAL A 396 -8.17 -40.16 27.02
C VAL A 396 -9.06 -41.29 26.49
N PHE A 397 -9.91 -41.00 25.50
CA PHE A 397 -10.73 -42.01 24.84
C PHE A 397 -9.88 -43.09 24.18
N PHE A 398 -8.82 -42.68 23.49
CA PHE A 398 -7.86 -43.62 22.90
C PHE A 398 -7.28 -44.58 23.95
N ILE A 399 -6.88 -44.08 25.12
CA ILE A 399 -6.36 -44.93 26.21
C ILE A 399 -7.43 -45.91 26.70
N LEU A 400 -8.67 -45.45 26.87
CA LEU A 400 -9.79 -46.31 27.30
C LEU A 400 -10.08 -47.43 26.30
N ASP A 401 -10.03 -47.15 25.00
CA ASP A 401 -10.26 -48.13 23.93
C ASP A 401 -9.21 -49.27 23.94
N THR A 402 -8.05 -49.03 24.55
CA THR A 402 -6.99 -50.04 24.70
C THR A 402 -7.17 -50.97 25.91
N LYS A 403 -8.13 -50.69 26.79
CA LYS A 403 -8.32 -51.42 28.05
C LYS A 403 -9.34 -52.54 27.91
N ASP A 404 -9.07 -53.66 28.59
CA ASP A 404 -10.02 -54.79 28.70
C ASP A 404 -11.09 -54.45 29.75
N LEU A 405 -12.20 -53.87 29.31
CA LEU A 405 -13.26 -53.37 30.18
C LEU A 405 -14.31 -54.45 30.53
N PRO A 406 -14.77 -54.54 31.79
CA PRO A 406 -15.99 -55.26 32.17
C PRO A 406 -17.23 -54.76 31.41
N GLU A 407 -18.19 -55.66 31.13
CA GLU A 407 -19.42 -55.38 30.37
C GLU A 407 -20.20 -54.12 30.82
N GLU A 408 -20.18 -53.79 32.13
CA GLU A 408 -20.82 -52.58 32.67
C GLU A 408 -20.06 -51.30 32.28
N GLN A 409 -18.72 -51.32 32.33
CA GLN A 409 -17.85 -50.22 31.94
C GLN A 409 -17.79 -50.07 30.42
N GLU A 410 -17.77 -51.18 29.67
CA GLU A 410 -17.85 -51.16 28.21
C GLU A 410 -19.14 -50.47 27.72
N ALA A 411 -20.27 -50.70 28.39
CA ALA A 411 -21.52 -50.00 28.08
C ALA A 411 -21.46 -48.50 28.37
N GLU A 412 -20.71 -48.09 29.42
CA GLU A 412 -20.49 -46.69 29.78
C GLU A 412 -19.56 -45.98 28.77
N LEU A 413 -18.46 -46.62 28.36
CA LEU A 413 -17.58 -46.12 27.29
C LEU A 413 -18.34 -45.91 25.98
N ASN A 414 -19.14 -46.90 25.56
CA ASN A 414 -19.99 -46.78 24.36
C ASN A 414 -20.97 -45.58 24.44
N GLN A 415 -21.43 -45.23 25.65
CA GLN A 415 -22.27 -44.04 25.84
C GLN A 415 -21.44 -42.76 25.69
N LEU A 416 -20.27 -42.70 26.34
CA LEU A 416 -19.36 -41.56 26.24
C LEU A 416 -18.86 -41.34 24.81
N GLU A 417 -18.54 -42.40 24.05
CA GLU A 417 -18.20 -42.33 22.63
C GLU A 417 -19.36 -41.78 21.78
N ALA A 418 -20.60 -42.13 22.10
CA ALA A 418 -21.76 -41.60 21.39
C ALA A 418 -21.95 -40.10 21.66
N GLU A 419 -21.66 -39.65 22.89
CA GLU A 419 -21.63 -38.23 23.27
C GLU A 419 -20.47 -37.50 22.55
N LYS A 420 -19.26 -38.07 22.54
CA LYS A 420 -18.09 -37.58 21.80
C LYS A 420 -18.38 -37.42 20.30
N ARG A 421 -18.87 -38.47 19.63
CA ARG A 421 -19.26 -38.40 18.21
C ARG A 421 -20.33 -37.34 17.93
N THR A 422 -21.14 -36.97 18.92
CA THR A 422 -22.11 -35.88 18.78
C THR A 422 -21.41 -34.52 18.82
N GLN A 423 -20.40 -34.35 19.69
CA GLN A 423 -19.59 -33.14 19.75
C GLN A 423 -18.67 -32.99 18.54
N ASP A 424 -18.02 -34.07 18.09
CA ASP A 424 -17.18 -34.05 16.87
C ASP A 424 -17.96 -33.63 15.62
N ARG A 425 -19.26 -33.96 15.56
CA ARG A 425 -20.15 -33.50 14.49
C ARG A 425 -20.64 -32.06 14.68
N ALA A 426 -20.61 -31.56 15.91
CA ALA A 426 -20.98 -30.19 16.24
C ALA A 426 -19.80 -29.24 16.03
N PHE A 427 -18.56 -29.71 16.18
CA PHE A 427 -17.33 -28.99 15.87
C PHE A 427 -17.13 -28.94 14.35
N VAL A 428 -17.55 -27.83 13.75
CA VAL A 428 -17.43 -27.57 12.30
C VAL A 428 -16.99 -26.13 12.10
N ASP A 429 -16.36 -25.84 10.96
CA ASP A 429 -15.96 -24.49 10.62
C ASP A 429 -17.16 -23.53 10.47
N GLY A 430 -16.91 -22.24 10.72
CA GLY A 430 -17.89 -21.16 10.60
C GLY A 430 -18.86 -21.02 11.77
N LEU A 431 -18.50 -21.51 12.96
CA LEU A 431 -19.27 -21.30 14.18
C LEU A 431 -18.89 -20.00 14.88
N SER A 432 -19.81 -19.44 15.67
CA SER A 432 -19.51 -18.25 16.48
C SER A 432 -18.60 -18.60 17.67
N PRO A 433 -17.86 -17.63 18.23
CA PRO A 433 -17.03 -17.84 19.42
C PRO A 433 -17.81 -18.45 20.59
N GLU A 434 -19.06 -18.03 20.84
CA GLU A 434 -19.88 -18.59 21.92
C GLU A 434 -20.27 -20.05 21.69
N LYS A 435 -20.31 -20.49 20.43
CA LYS A 435 -20.56 -21.88 20.08
C LYS A 435 -19.31 -22.73 20.25
N TYR A 436 -18.15 -22.23 19.85
CA TYR A 436 -16.90 -22.88 20.17
C TYR A 436 -16.71 -23.02 21.68
N ALA A 437 -16.89 -21.96 22.47
CA ALA A 437 -16.80 -22.02 23.93
C ALA A 437 -17.75 -23.08 24.57
N GLN A 438 -18.98 -23.22 24.06
CA GLN A 438 -19.91 -24.28 24.50
C GLN A 438 -19.42 -25.69 24.16
N ILE A 439 -18.77 -25.85 23.01
CA ILE A 439 -18.17 -27.11 22.59
C ILE A 439 -16.92 -27.40 23.43
N THR A 440 -16.09 -26.40 23.74
CA THR A 440 -14.95 -26.52 24.67
C THR A 440 -15.40 -27.09 26.02
N GLU A 441 -16.43 -26.49 26.65
CA GLU A 441 -16.98 -26.97 27.92
C GLU A 441 -17.47 -28.42 27.82
N SER A 442 -18.04 -28.80 26.68
CA SER A 442 -18.53 -30.16 26.44
C SER A 442 -17.39 -31.16 26.28
N TYR A 443 -16.28 -30.79 25.63
CA TYR A 443 -15.09 -31.62 25.53
C TYR A 443 -14.39 -31.79 26.88
N ILE A 444 -14.23 -30.72 27.66
CA ILE A 444 -13.69 -30.78 29.03
C ILE A 444 -14.55 -31.69 29.93
N GLU A 445 -15.88 -31.63 29.81
CA GLU A 445 -16.77 -32.53 30.56
C GLU A 445 -16.60 -34.00 30.10
N LEU A 446 -16.44 -34.25 28.80
CA LEU A 446 -16.20 -35.58 28.24
C LEU A 446 -14.86 -36.16 28.70
N GLU A 447 -13.80 -35.37 28.59
CA GLU A 447 -12.45 -35.71 29.06
C GLU A 447 -12.47 -36.03 30.56
N SER A 448 -13.10 -35.18 31.39
CA SER A 448 -13.22 -35.44 32.83
C SER A 448 -13.96 -36.76 33.14
N LYS A 449 -15.06 -37.06 32.45
CA LYS A 449 -15.80 -38.33 32.63
C LYS A 449 -14.96 -39.53 32.18
N ALA A 450 -14.28 -39.41 31.04
CA ALA A 450 -13.40 -40.45 30.52
C ALA A 450 -12.22 -40.71 31.47
N THR A 451 -11.62 -39.66 32.03
CA THR A 451 -10.54 -39.75 33.02
C THR A 451 -11.01 -40.38 34.33
N ASP A 452 -12.20 -40.03 34.82
CA ASP A 452 -12.81 -40.67 36.00
C ASP A 452 -13.04 -42.18 35.76
N MET A 453 -13.51 -42.53 34.56
CA MET A 453 -13.66 -43.92 34.15
C MET A 453 -12.32 -44.65 34.12
N LEU A 454 -11.29 -44.05 33.50
CA LEU A 454 -9.94 -44.61 33.42
C LEU A 454 -9.36 -44.89 34.80
N ASN A 455 -9.45 -43.92 35.72
CA ASN A 455 -9.00 -44.07 37.11
C ASN A 455 -9.76 -45.18 37.86
N SER A 456 -11.04 -45.38 37.56
CA SER A 456 -11.85 -46.44 38.18
C SER A 456 -11.41 -47.84 37.73
N VAL A 457 -10.99 -47.98 36.47
CA VAL A 457 -10.44 -49.22 35.90
C VAL A 457 -9.11 -49.54 36.57
N GLU A 458 -8.21 -48.56 36.69
CA GLU A 458 -6.90 -48.73 37.33
C GLU A 458 -7.00 -49.16 38.81
N GLN A 459 -7.96 -48.60 39.58
CA GLN A 459 -8.16 -49.01 40.97
C GLN A 459 -8.64 -50.48 41.11
N SER A 460 -9.30 -51.03 40.09
CA SER A 460 -9.75 -52.41 40.08
C SER A 460 -8.62 -53.40 39.72
N GLU A 461 -7.58 -52.94 39.01
CA GLU A 461 -6.45 -53.75 38.52
C GLU A 461 -5.31 -53.94 39.54
N GLN A 462 -5.32 -53.26 40.70
CA GLN A 462 -4.23 -53.30 41.72
C GLN A 462 -3.79 -54.71 42.17
N VAL A 463 -4.67 -55.71 42.16
CA VAL A 463 -4.30 -57.10 42.50
C VAL A 463 -3.59 -57.78 41.32
N VAL A 464 -3.97 -57.46 40.09
CA VAL A 464 -3.44 -58.03 38.85
C VAL A 464 -2.04 -57.47 38.53
N ASP A 465 -1.79 -56.19 38.76
CA ASP A 465 -0.49 -55.54 38.48
C ASP A 465 0.65 -56.13 39.31
N THR A 466 0.36 -56.49 40.58
CA THR A 466 1.34 -57.17 41.44
C THR A 466 1.74 -58.55 40.88
N PHE A 467 0.82 -59.24 40.19
CA PHE A 467 1.10 -60.53 39.54
C PHE A 467 1.73 -60.36 38.14
N LYS A 468 1.31 -59.35 37.35
CA LYS A 468 1.93 -58.99 36.06
C LYS A 468 3.40 -58.60 36.25
N GLY A 469 3.72 -57.75 37.23
CA GLY A 469 5.09 -57.37 37.58
C GLY A 469 5.99 -58.53 38.06
N ALA A 470 5.40 -59.61 38.57
CA ALA A 470 6.12 -60.85 38.85
C ALA A 470 6.31 -61.71 37.59
N GLY A 471 5.36 -61.68 36.66
CA GLY A 471 5.42 -62.32 35.34
C GLY A 471 6.51 -61.73 34.45
N THR A 472 6.56 -60.40 34.29
CA THR A 472 7.61 -59.69 33.55
C THR A 472 8.99 -59.98 34.08
N LYS A 473 9.22 -59.88 35.40
CA LYS A 473 10.50 -60.25 36.03
C LYS A 473 10.88 -61.72 35.85
N THR A 474 9.90 -62.61 35.75
CA THR A 474 10.14 -64.03 35.47
C THR A 474 10.57 -64.20 34.01
N ASN A 475 9.92 -63.51 33.07
CA ASN A 475 10.28 -63.49 31.65
C ASN A 475 11.67 -62.89 31.41
N GLU A 476 11.99 -61.75 32.02
CA GLU A 476 13.34 -61.17 32.01
C GLU A 476 14.39 -62.18 32.48
N GLY A 477 14.12 -62.86 33.60
CA GLY A 477 15.02 -63.90 34.12
C GLY A 477 15.18 -65.12 33.18
N ILE A 478 14.17 -65.45 32.38
CA ILE A 478 14.23 -66.52 31.37
C ILE A 478 15.02 -66.06 30.15
N ILE A 479 14.83 -64.83 29.69
CA ILE A 479 15.56 -64.24 28.58
C ILE A 479 17.04 -64.08 28.95
N ASP A 480 17.36 -63.64 30.16
CA ASP A 480 18.73 -63.60 30.68
C ASP A 480 19.37 -64.99 30.72
N LEU A 481 18.62 -66.00 31.15
CA LEU A 481 19.10 -67.38 31.16
C LEU A 481 19.30 -67.94 29.75
N ALA A 482 18.38 -67.65 28.83
CA ALA A 482 18.42 -68.12 27.44
C ALA A 482 19.52 -67.41 26.64
N SER A 483 19.67 -66.09 26.79
CA SER A 483 20.72 -65.29 26.16
C SER A 483 22.12 -65.68 26.63
N THR A 484 22.26 -66.18 27.87
CA THR A 484 23.50 -66.78 28.37
C THR A 484 23.83 -68.12 27.68
N MET A 485 22.82 -68.84 27.16
CA MET A 485 23.01 -70.14 26.47
C MET A 485 23.25 -69.99 24.96
N SER A 486 22.69 -68.97 24.30
CA SER A 486 23.00 -68.53 22.94
C SER A 486 22.44 -67.12 22.70
N PRO A 487 23.13 -66.21 22.00
CA PRO A 487 22.52 -64.97 21.54
C PRO A 487 21.43 -65.34 20.53
N LEU A 488 20.16 -65.25 20.95
CA LEU A 488 19.00 -65.46 20.09
C LEU A 488 18.79 -64.22 19.21
N GLU A 489 18.60 -64.42 17.92
CA GLU A 489 18.19 -63.36 16.99
C GLU A 489 16.76 -62.88 17.34
N ARG A 490 16.42 -61.64 16.98
CA ARG A 490 15.17 -61.01 17.44
C ARG A 490 13.91 -61.72 16.96
N GLU A 491 13.90 -62.18 15.72
CA GLU A 491 12.78 -62.95 15.14
C GLU A 491 12.58 -64.28 15.89
N GLU A 492 13.68 -64.91 16.34
CA GLU A 492 13.62 -66.10 17.19
C GLU A 492 13.04 -65.78 18.58
N ARG A 493 13.29 -64.58 19.13
CA ARG A 493 12.68 -64.15 20.41
C ARG A 493 11.17 -63.94 20.28
N GLU A 494 10.70 -63.32 19.19
CA GLU A 494 9.28 -63.12 18.91
C GLU A 494 8.58 -64.49 18.72
N GLU A 495 9.17 -65.42 17.97
CA GLU A 495 8.62 -66.78 17.81
C GLU A 495 8.63 -67.60 19.12
N ILE A 496 9.70 -67.51 19.92
CA ILE A 496 9.81 -68.20 21.21
C ILE A 496 8.83 -67.62 22.23
N SER A 497 8.52 -66.32 22.16
CA SER A 497 7.62 -65.64 23.11
C SER A 497 6.25 -66.30 23.21
N HIS A 498 5.70 -66.78 22.09
CA HIS A 498 4.43 -67.52 22.05
C HIS A 498 4.48 -68.89 22.76
N TYR A 499 5.63 -69.55 22.75
CA TYR A 499 5.78 -70.88 23.36
C TYR A 499 6.37 -70.84 24.77
N ALA A 500 6.97 -69.71 25.16
CA ALA A 500 7.66 -69.56 26.44
C ALA A 500 6.73 -69.73 27.65
N PRO A 501 5.52 -69.14 27.72
CA PRO A 501 4.57 -69.40 28.82
C PRO A 501 4.30 -70.89 29.03
N LEU A 502 4.13 -71.65 27.94
CA LEU A 502 3.90 -73.09 27.98
C LEU A 502 5.12 -73.86 28.51
N LEU A 503 6.32 -73.52 28.03
CA LEU A 503 7.55 -74.15 28.46
C LEU A 503 7.84 -73.89 29.94
N VAL A 504 7.68 -72.65 30.39
CA VAL A 504 7.96 -72.21 31.77
C VAL A 504 6.96 -72.80 32.75
N SER A 505 5.66 -72.74 32.43
CA SER A 505 4.61 -73.35 33.25
C SER A 505 4.79 -74.86 33.38
N SER A 506 5.21 -75.54 32.30
CA SER A 506 5.50 -76.98 32.33
C SER A 506 6.73 -77.31 33.18
N LEU A 507 7.80 -76.51 33.09
CA LEU A 507 9.00 -76.64 33.94
C LEU A 507 8.68 -76.41 35.41
N ALA A 508 7.88 -75.38 35.72
CA ALA A 508 7.40 -75.11 37.07
C ALA A 508 6.55 -76.28 37.60
N PHE A 509 5.66 -76.84 36.78
CA PHE A 509 4.87 -78.01 37.12
C PHE A 509 5.75 -79.23 37.44
N PHE A 510 6.73 -79.55 36.59
CA PHE A 510 7.64 -80.67 36.81
C PHE A 510 8.55 -80.43 38.01
N SER A 511 9.04 -79.20 38.20
CA SER A 511 9.84 -78.77 39.36
C SER A 511 9.08 -79.01 40.67
N VAL A 512 7.91 -78.40 40.82
CA VAL A 512 7.08 -78.47 42.04
C VAL A 512 6.58 -79.88 42.27
N SER A 513 6.16 -80.59 41.21
CA SER A 513 5.73 -81.99 41.31
C SER A 513 6.88 -82.91 41.71
N SER A 514 8.09 -82.71 41.16
CA SER A 514 9.26 -83.49 41.53
C SER A 514 9.67 -83.24 42.97
N LEU A 515 9.61 -81.98 43.44
CA LEU A 515 9.88 -81.60 44.81
C LEU A 515 8.86 -82.20 45.76
N ALA A 516 7.56 -82.16 45.42
CA ALA A 516 6.50 -82.75 46.21
C ALA A 516 6.66 -84.28 46.33
N VAL A 517 6.99 -84.95 45.22
CA VAL A 517 7.31 -86.39 45.20
C VAL A 517 8.57 -86.68 46.01
N PHE A 518 9.61 -85.85 45.91
CA PHE A 518 10.86 -86.02 46.65
C PHE A 518 10.64 -85.84 48.16
N VAL A 519 9.94 -84.79 48.58
CA VAL A 519 9.56 -84.54 49.98
C VAL A 519 8.71 -85.68 50.51
N PHE A 520 7.77 -86.19 49.70
CA PHE A 520 6.97 -87.35 50.07
C PHE A 520 7.82 -88.61 50.24
N LEU A 521 8.70 -88.93 49.28
CA LEU A 521 9.59 -90.08 49.37
C LEU A 521 10.56 -89.96 50.55
N PHE A 522 11.05 -88.76 50.83
CA PHE A 522 11.88 -88.46 51.98
C PHE A 522 11.13 -88.63 53.31
N ALA A 523 9.90 -88.10 53.41
CA ALA A 523 9.03 -88.28 54.57
C ALA A 523 8.64 -89.75 54.76
N PHE A 524 8.36 -90.46 53.67
CA PHE A 524 8.07 -91.89 53.66
C PHE A 524 9.26 -92.73 54.13
N ALA A 525 10.47 -92.41 53.66
CA ALA A 525 11.70 -93.07 54.09
C ALA A 525 12.00 -92.81 55.57
N THR A 526 11.86 -91.56 56.02
CA THR A 526 12.19 -91.11 57.38
C THR A 526 11.17 -91.59 58.43
N PHE A 527 9.88 -91.62 58.09
CA PHE A 527 8.78 -92.03 58.98
C PHE A 527 8.18 -93.40 58.60
N SER A 528 8.97 -94.27 57.98
CA SER A 528 8.53 -95.56 57.41
C SER A 528 7.77 -96.48 58.39
N ASN A 529 8.01 -96.38 59.71
CA ASN A 529 7.27 -97.13 60.73
C ASN A 529 5.81 -96.64 60.92
N ILE A 530 5.53 -95.36 60.69
CA ILE A 530 4.20 -94.75 60.81
C ILE A 530 3.35 -95.09 59.56
N PHE A 531 3.98 -95.12 58.38
CA PHE A 531 3.33 -95.46 57.10
C PHE A 531 2.97 -96.95 56.93
N ARG A 532 3.27 -97.82 57.91
CA ARG A 532 2.75 -99.21 57.93
C ARG A 532 1.23 -99.28 58.12
N ASN A 533 0.61 -98.24 58.66
CA ASN A 533 -0.84 -98.16 58.77
C ASN A 533 -1.44 -97.81 57.40
N LYS A 534 -2.29 -98.70 56.86
CA LYS A 534 -2.93 -98.53 55.54
C LYS A 534 -3.68 -97.20 55.41
N LEU A 535 -4.22 -96.67 56.51
CA LEU A 535 -4.91 -95.38 56.53
C LEU A 535 -3.96 -94.19 56.32
N ILE A 536 -2.77 -94.23 56.91
CA ILE A 536 -1.78 -93.14 56.78
C ILE A 536 -1.14 -93.15 55.39
N LEU A 537 -0.91 -94.34 54.82
CA LEU A 537 -0.44 -94.47 53.45
C LEU A 537 -1.46 -93.97 52.42
N PHE A 538 -2.75 -94.23 52.65
CA PHE A 538 -3.83 -93.70 51.82
C PHE A 538 -3.93 -92.17 51.89
N VAL A 539 -3.85 -91.59 53.09
CA VAL A 539 -3.80 -90.12 53.29
C VAL A 539 -2.55 -89.50 52.63
N GLY A 540 -1.41 -90.18 52.71
CA GLY A 540 -0.17 -89.74 52.05
C GLY A 540 -0.28 -89.71 50.52
N ILE A 541 -0.86 -90.74 49.91
CA ILE A 541 -1.11 -90.78 48.45
C ILE A 541 -2.10 -89.68 48.05
N LEU A 542 -3.17 -89.47 48.83
CA LEU A 542 -4.12 -88.37 48.61
C LEU A 542 -3.47 -86.99 48.71
N LEU A 543 -2.54 -86.79 49.66
CA LEU A 543 -1.78 -85.56 49.79
C LEU A 543 -0.89 -85.32 48.58
N ILE A 544 -0.17 -86.33 48.06
CA ILE A 544 0.59 -86.16 46.81
C ILE A 544 -0.33 -85.85 45.64
N GLY A 545 -1.43 -86.61 45.50
CA GLY A 545 -2.41 -86.37 44.43
C GLY A 545 -2.96 -84.95 44.50
N GLY A 546 -3.28 -84.47 45.71
CA GLY A 546 -3.68 -83.09 45.98
C GLY A 546 -2.58 -82.08 45.67
N SER A 547 -1.32 -82.36 46.04
CA SER A 547 -0.18 -81.49 45.73
C SER A 547 0.13 -81.41 44.24
N VAL A 548 -0.02 -82.50 43.48
CA VAL A 548 0.13 -82.51 42.02
C VAL A 548 -1.02 -81.75 41.35
N LEU A 549 -2.26 -81.90 41.82
CA LEU A 549 -3.38 -81.08 41.36
C LEU A 549 -3.18 -79.60 41.69
N PHE A 550 -2.70 -79.29 42.89
CA PHE A 550 -2.37 -77.93 43.30
C PHE A 550 -1.22 -77.34 42.48
N ALA A 551 -0.18 -78.13 42.18
CA ALA A 551 0.88 -77.74 41.26
C ALA A 551 0.33 -77.50 39.84
N GLY A 552 -0.66 -78.26 39.40
CA GLY A 552 -1.37 -78.06 38.14
C GLY A 552 -2.15 -76.74 38.10
N VAL A 553 -2.86 -76.40 39.18
CA VAL A 553 -3.54 -75.11 39.31
C VAL A 553 -2.53 -73.95 39.29
N ILE A 554 -1.45 -74.04 40.08
CA ILE A 554 -0.40 -73.01 40.08
C ILE A 554 0.23 -72.87 38.70
N SER A 555 0.57 -73.98 38.04
CA SER A 555 1.14 -73.99 36.70
C SER A 555 0.20 -73.36 35.68
N GLY A 556 -1.11 -73.68 35.73
CA GLY A 556 -2.12 -73.06 34.88
C GLY A 556 -2.28 -71.56 35.15
N SER A 557 -2.23 -71.12 36.41
CA SER A 557 -2.25 -69.69 36.75
C SER A 557 -0.98 -68.97 36.28
N VAL A 558 0.19 -69.58 36.40
CA VAL A 558 1.46 -69.04 35.88
C VAL A 558 1.43 -68.96 34.36
N TYR A 559 0.91 -69.99 33.68
CA TYR A 559 0.71 -69.96 32.22
C TYR A 559 -0.17 -68.78 31.81
N TYR A 560 -1.34 -68.64 32.44
CA TYR A 560 -2.28 -67.55 32.15
C TYR A 560 -1.66 -66.16 32.39
N ILE A 561 -0.93 -65.97 33.50
CA ILE A 561 -0.24 -64.70 33.79
C ILE A 561 0.86 -64.40 32.77
N LEU A 562 1.66 -65.40 32.40
CA LEU A 562 2.75 -65.23 31.43
C LEU A 562 2.24 -65.03 30.01
N GLU A 563 1.15 -65.70 29.63
CA GLU A 563 0.46 -65.53 28.34
C GLU A 563 -0.11 -64.11 28.25
N SER A 564 -0.93 -63.71 29.22
CA SER A 564 -1.50 -62.35 29.31
C SER A 564 -0.43 -61.26 29.31
N SER A 565 0.69 -61.42 30.02
CA SER A 565 1.78 -60.44 30.00
C SER A 565 2.63 -60.45 28.71
N SER A 566 2.51 -61.50 27.89
CA SER A 566 3.34 -61.68 26.68
C SER A 566 2.64 -61.22 25.41
N THR A 567 1.31 -61.35 25.34
CA THR A 567 0.52 -61.06 24.14
C THR A 567 -0.55 -59.99 24.36
N ASP A 568 -0.97 -59.73 25.61
CA ASP A 568 -2.09 -58.84 25.94
C ASP A 568 -1.69 -57.84 27.04
N ALA A 569 -0.57 -57.14 26.86
CA ALA A 569 -0.19 -56.07 27.79
C ALA A 569 -1.12 -54.86 27.61
N SER A 570 -1.28 -54.04 28.65
CA SER A 570 -2.06 -52.80 28.53
C SER A 570 -1.21 -51.66 27.96
N PHE A 571 -1.86 -50.62 27.42
CA PHE A 571 -1.17 -49.40 27.00
C PHE A 571 -0.34 -48.79 28.14
N THR A 572 -0.89 -48.71 29.35
CA THR A 572 -0.19 -48.18 30.53
C THR A 572 1.11 -48.92 30.85
N ASP A 573 1.10 -50.26 30.75
CA ASP A 573 2.31 -51.09 30.98
C ASP A 573 3.39 -50.79 29.94
N PHE A 574 2.99 -50.59 28.69
CA PHE A 574 3.89 -50.23 27.59
C PHE A 574 4.38 -48.78 27.71
N GLN A 575 3.48 -47.87 28.06
CA GLN A 575 3.74 -46.43 28.22
C GLN A 575 4.74 -46.17 29.34
N GLU A 576 4.63 -46.83 30.51
CA GLU A 576 5.61 -46.69 31.59
C GLU A 576 7.03 -47.07 31.13
N TYR A 577 7.15 -48.08 30.27
CA TYR A 577 8.43 -48.49 29.70
C TYR A 577 8.95 -47.51 28.65
N VAL A 578 8.08 -47.02 27.77
CA VAL A 578 8.42 -45.98 26.78
C VAL A 578 8.90 -44.69 27.49
N VAL A 579 8.16 -44.26 28.51
CA VAL A 579 8.46 -43.07 29.31
C VAL A 579 9.68 -43.27 30.23
N SER A 580 10.13 -44.48 30.52
CA SER A 580 11.39 -44.69 31.27
C SER A 580 12.63 -44.93 30.38
N SER A 581 12.44 -45.12 29.07
CA SER A 581 13.53 -45.47 28.14
C SER A 581 14.23 -44.26 27.52
N PRO A 582 15.58 -44.24 27.44
CA PRO A 582 16.35 -43.12 26.87
C PRO A 582 16.29 -43.04 25.33
N GLN A 583 15.97 -44.15 24.68
CA GLN A 583 15.85 -44.28 23.24
C GLN A 583 14.51 -44.96 22.90
N ILE A 584 13.89 -44.55 21.80
CA ILE A 584 12.60 -45.08 21.31
C ILE A 584 12.75 -45.34 19.81
N SER A 585 12.26 -46.49 19.34
CA SER A 585 12.25 -46.82 17.92
C SER A 585 10.83 -46.78 17.37
N ILE A 586 10.58 -45.99 16.32
CA ILE A 586 9.29 -45.99 15.61
C ILE A 586 9.47 -46.76 14.31
N MET A 587 8.70 -47.81 14.07
CA MET A 587 8.77 -48.63 12.85
C MET A 587 7.51 -48.45 12.02
N VAL A 588 7.64 -47.85 10.83
CA VAL A 588 6.54 -47.61 9.90
C VAL A 588 6.55 -48.67 8.80
N GLU A 589 5.56 -49.57 8.80
CA GLU A 589 5.45 -50.63 7.80
C GLU A 589 4.67 -50.15 6.57
N THR A 590 5.41 -49.77 5.52
CA THR A 590 4.85 -49.20 4.27
C THR A 590 4.70 -50.23 3.14
N GLU A 591 5.00 -51.50 3.41
CA GLU A 591 4.91 -52.59 2.44
C GLU A 591 3.48 -52.77 1.92
N GLY A 592 3.29 -52.56 0.61
CA GLY A 592 2.00 -52.74 -0.05
C GLY A 592 0.94 -51.68 0.27
N VAL A 593 1.31 -50.60 0.97
CA VAL A 593 0.42 -49.51 1.39
C VAL A 593 0.30 -48.46 0.28
N HIS A 594 -0.88 -47.83 0.15
CA HIS A 594 -1.07 -46.72 -0.78
C HIS A 594 -0.25 -45.50 -0.34
N THR A 595 0.29 -44.71 -1.27
CA THR A 595 1.19 -43.59 -0.95
C THR A 595 0.57 -42.56 -0.01
N SER A 596 -0.73 -42.28 -0.12
CA SER A 596 -1.43 -41.35 0.78
C SER A 596 -1.42 -41.85 2.23
N ALA A 597 -1.85 -43.09 2.48
CA ALA A 597 -1.79 -43.71 3.81
C ALA A 597 -0.36 -43.84 4.34
N SER A 598 0.61 -44.18 3.48
CA SER A 598 2.02 -44.22 3.87
C SER A 598 2.54 -42.85 4.31
N ASN A 599 2.10 -41.76 3.67
CA ASN A 599 2.49 -40.41 4.07
C ASN A 599 1.87 -40.04 5.43
N LYS A 600 0.58 -40.35 5.64
CA LYS A 600 -0.08 -40.12 6.94
C LYS A 600 0.55 -40.90 8.09
N MET A 601 0.95 -42.15 7.84
CA MET A 601 1.71 -42.93 8.83
C MET A 601 3.07 -42.30 9.17
N MET A 602 3.76 -41.70 8.19
CA MET A 602 5.03 -41.01 8.42
C MET A 602 4.84 -39.66 9.12
N GLU A 603 3.84 -38.87 8.73
CA GLU A 603 3.46 -37.61 9.41
C GLU A 603 3.17 -37.89 10.89
N CYS A 604 2.37 -38.91 11.18
CA CYS A 604 2.10 -39.32 12.56
C CYS A 604 3.34 -39.84 13.30
N ALA A 605 4.29 -40.47 12.60
CA ALA A 605 5.54 -40.92 13.21
C ALA A 605 6.43 -39.74 13.61
N ASP A 606 6.45 -38.68 12.79
CA ASP A 606 7.16 -37.44 13.09
C ASP A 606 6.50 -36.68 14.25
N GLU A 607 5.17 -36.63 14.30
CA GLU A 607 4.41 -36.05 15.42
C GLU A 607 4.67 -36.80 16.73
N LEU A 608 4.59 -38.13 16.70
CA LEU A 608 4.91 -38.99 17.85
C LEU A 608 6.38 -38.83 18.28
N ALA A 609 7.32 -38.66 17.34
CA ALA A 609 8.71 -38.37 17.69
C ALA A 609 8.84 -37.02 18.42
N GLY A 610 8.06 -36.02 18.02
CA GLY A 610 7.95 -34.72 18.68
C GLY A 610 7.44 -34.79 20.12
N ALA A 611 6.57 -35.76 20.43
CA ALA A 611 6.02 -35.97 21.78
C ALA A 611 7.06 -36.44 22.83
N PHE A 612 8.30 -36.75 22.43
CA PHE A 612 9.37 -37.21 23.33
C PHE A 612 10.58 -36.26 23.39
N PRO A 613 10.41 -34.99 23.84
CA PRO A 613 11.51 -34.04 23.89
C PRO A 613 12.64 -34.52 24.81
N GLY A 614 13.88 -34.47 24.30
CA GLY A 614 15.09 -34.86 25.04
C GLY A 614 15.44 -36.34 25.01
N ARG A 615 14.75 -37.16 24.19
CA ARG A 615 15.07 -38.59 23.96
C ARG A 615 15.58 -38.82 22.56
N GLU A 616 16.31 -39.92 22.37
CA GLU A 616 16.73 -40.36 21.04
C GLU A 616 15.58 -41.15 20.39
N VAL A 617 14.89 -40.54 19.41
CA VAL A 617 13.84 -41.22 18.63
C VAL A 617 14.39 -41.56 17.26
N VAL A 618 14.32 -42.83 16.87
CA VAL A 618 14.76 -43.30 15.55
C VAL A 618 13.57 -43.85 14.78
N VAL A 619 13.27 -43.25 13.63
CA VAL A 619 12.20 -43.68 12.74
C VAL A 619 12.77 -44.63 11.66
N TYR A 620 12.20 -45.83 11.59
CA TYR A 620 12.53 -46.90 10.66
C TYR A 620 11.37 -47.09 9.69
N GLN A 621 11.56 -46.76 8.41
CA GLN A 621 10.56 -47.03 7.39
C GLN A 621 10.85 -48.38 6.73
N LYS A 622 10.01 -49.37 6.99
CA LYS A 622 10.12 -50.72 6.42
C LYS A 622 9.41 -50.78 5.06
N THR A 623 10.13 -51.26 4.04
CA THR A 623 9.62 -51.57 2.69
C THR A 623 9.83 -53.06 2.37
N ASN A 624 9.43 -53.50 1.17
CA ASN A 624 9.49 -54.92 0.76
C ASN A 624 10.92 -55.53 0.72
N SER A 625 11.97 -54.71 0.62
CA SER A 625 13.34 -55.22 0.45
C SER A 625 14.41 -54.52 1.28
N GLU A 626 14.10 -53.35 1.84
CA GLU A 626 15.01 -52.55 2.62
C GLU A 626 14.24 -51.77 3.68
N CYS A 627 14.99 -51.23 4.64
CA CYS A 627 14.48 -50.36 5.68
C CYS A 627 15.26 -49.06 5.62
N ILE A 628 14.55 -47.94 5.65
CA ILE A 628 15.13 -46.60 5.53
C ILE A 628 15.21 -46.01 6.93
N VAL A 629 16.41 -45.55 7.32
CA VAL A 629 16.69 -44.90 8.61
C VAL A 629 17.36 -43.57 8.31
N GLY A 630 16.65 -42.47 8.58
CA GLY A 630 17.04 -41.15 8.07
C GLY A 630 17.17 -41.17 6.54
N ASP A 631 18.32 -40.75 6.00
CA ASP A 631 18.59 -40.75 4.56
C ASP A 631 19.21 -42.05 4.03
N SER A 632 19.37 -43.08 4.87
CA SER A 632 20.14 -44.30 4.53
C SER A 632 19.25 -45.54 4.45
N GLY A 633 19.30 -46.24 3.31
CA GLY A 633 18.71 -47.57 3.16
C GLY A 633 19.65 -48.67 3.68
N VAL A 634 19.13 -49.52 4.57
CA VAL A 634 19.81 -50.70 5.12
C VAL A 634 19.05 -51.97 4.76
N THR A 635 19.73 -53.12 4.77
CA THR A 635 19.04 -54.39 4.55
C THR A 635 18.05 -54.67 5.68
N LEU A 636 16.97 -55.42 5.42
CA LEU A 636 15.99 -55.76 6.46
C LEU A 636 16.64 -56.43 7.69
N ALA A 637 17.60 -57.33 7.47
CA ALA A 637 18.33 -57.98 8.55
C ALA A 637 19.17 -57.00 9.38
N GLU A 638 19.81 -56.01 8.76
CA GLU A 638 20.55 -54.96 9.48
C GLU A 638 19.59 -54.04 10.24
N CYS A 639 18.46 -53.66 9.63
CA CYS A 639 17.42 -52.85 10.27
C CYS A 639 16.89 -53.51 11.54
N TYR A 640 16.43 -54.77 11.46
CA TYR A 640 15.91 -55.49 12.62
C TYR A 640 16.93 -55.67 13.75
N ASN A 641 18.21 -55.79 13.42
CA ASN A 641 19.30 -55.88 14.40
C ASN A 641 19.70 -54.52 14.99
N SER A 642 19.32 -53.41 14.35
CA SER A 642 19.63 -52.04 14.79
C SER A 642 18.53 -51.35 15.57
N ILE A 643 17.31 -51.91 15.58
CA ILE A 643 16.17 -51.34 16.31
C ILE A 643 16.38 -51.57 17.82
N GLU A 644 16.41 -50.51 18.61
CA GLU A 644 16.44 -50.60 20.07
C GLU A 644 15.01 -50.63 20.66
N GLU A 645 14.83 -51.23 21.84
CA GLU A 645 13.54 -51.27 22.53
C GLU A 645 13.37 -50.04 23.43
N PRO A 646 12.16 -49.49 23.57
CA PRO A 646 10.87 -49.98 23.05
C PRO A 646 10.59 -49.62 21.58
N ILE A 647 9.76 -50.44 20.93
CA ILE A 647 9.30 -50.25 19.55
C ILE A 647 7.85 -49.77 19.52
N ILE A 648 7.58 -48.72 18.76
CA ILE A 648 6.24 -48.32 18.34
C ILE A 648 6.09 -48.63 16.85
N SER A 649 5.24 -49.58 16.49
CA SER A 649 5.10 -50.09 15.13
C SER A 649 3.78 -49.61 14.52
N PHE A 650 3.83 -48.96 13.36
CA PHE A 650 2.65 -48.57 12.59
C PHE A 650 2.44 -49.55 11.44
N LYS A 651 1.23 -50.09 11.34
CA LYS A 651 0.83 -51.02 10.27
C LYS A 651 -0.47 -50.56 9.62
N TYR A 652 -0.52 -50.63 8.30
CA TYR A 652 -1.75 -50.34 7.58
C TYR A 652 -2.71 -51.54 7.62
N SER A 653 -3.98 -51.29 7.95
CA SER A 653 -5.08 -52.24 7.80
C SER A 653 -6.38 -51.51 7.55
N THR A 654 -7.26 -52.08 6.73
CA THR A 654 -8.65 -51.61 6.59
C THR A 654 -9.60 -52.27 7.59
N VAL A 655 -9.07 -53.17 8.43
CA VAL A 655 -9.78 -53.81 9.53
C VAL A 655 -9.18 -53.27 10.80
N ASP A 656 -10.03 -52.68 11.64
CA ASP A 656 -9.64 -52.21 12.95
C ASP A 656 -9.35 -53.43 13.85
N GLU A 657 -8.07 -53.62 14.15
CA GLU A 657 -7.58 -54.68 15.04
C GLU A 657 -7.25 -54.14 16.44
N GLY A 658 -7.43 -52.84 16.66
CA GLY A 658 -6.98 -52.13 17.86
C GLY A 658 -5.46 -52.12 18.04
N PRO A 659 -4.96 -51.35 19.01
CA PRO A 659 -3.56 -51.37 19.38
C PRO A 659 -3.22 -52.63 20.19
N GLN A 660 -2.05 -53.22 19.91
CA GLN A 660 -1.56 -54.43 20.57
C GLN A 660 -0.25 -54.16 21.28
N PHE A 661 -0.15 -54.51 22.56
CA PHE A 661 1.05 -54.27 23.35
C PHE A 661 1.68 -55.57 23.83
N MET A 662 2.99 -55.65 23.66
CA MET A 662 3.85 -56.71 24.17
C MET A 662 4.85 -56.08 25.14
N THR A 663 4.91 -56.59 26.38
CA THR A 663 5.87 -56.14 27.41
C THR A 663 6.65 -57.29 28.04
N GLY A 664 6.43 -58.53 27.57
CA GLY A 664 7.04 -59.74 28.15
C GLY A 664 8.42 -60.11 27.59
N PHE A 665 8.57 -60.12 26.26
CA PHE A 665 9.79 -60.59 25.57
C PHE A 665 10.43 -59.58 24.62
N VAL A 666 9.59 -58.70 24.09
CA VAL A 666 9.93 -57.54 23.26
C VAL A 666 9.00 -56.45 23.75
N TYR A 667 9.53 -55.26 24.05
CA TYR A 667 8.68 -54.10 24.35
C TYR A 667 8.22 -53.47 23.04
N LYS A 668 7.02 -53.82 22.59
CA LYS A 668 6.47 -53.41 21.29
C LYS A 668 4.99 -53.06 21.39
N GLY A 669 4.64 -51.83 21.01
CA GLY A 669 3.26 -51.41 20.74
C GLY A 669 3.03 -51.42 19.23
N THR A 670 2.00 -52.12 18.77
CA THR A 670 1.62 -52.16 17.36
C THR A 670 0.29 -51.44 17.19
N PHE A 671 0.31 -50.36 16.41
CA PHE A 671 -0.86 -49.57 16.07
C PHE A 671 -1.24 -49.87 14.62
N THR A 672 -2.48 -50.31 14.42
CA THR A 672 -2.95 -50.77 13.12
C THR A 672 -4.17 -49.97 12.71
N GLY A 673 -4.13 -49.33 11.54
CA GLY A 673 -5.22 -48.47 11.08
C GLY A 673 -5.14 -48.12 9.60
N ASP A 674 -6.13 -47.38 9.11
CA ASP A 674 -6.16 -46.88 7.74
C ASP A 674 -5.63 -45.44 7.63
N GLU A 675 -5.87 -44.79 6.50
CA GLU A 675 -5.41 -43.41 6.27
C GLU A 675 -6.05 -42.41 7.24
N GLU A 676 -7.30 -42.62 7.62
CA GLU A 676 -8.04 -41.73 8.52
C GLU A 676 -7.47 -41.84 9.93
N TYR A 677 -7.29 -43.08 10.43
CA TYR A 677 -6.68 -43.34 11.74
C TYR A 677 -5.30 -42.67 11.90
N PHE A 678 -4.41 -42.79 10.91
CA PHE A 678 -3.08 -42.17 10.99
C PHE A 678 -3.09 -40.67 10.67
N SER A 679 -4.15 -40.13 10.08
CA SER A 679 -4.29 -38.68 9.88
C SER A 679 -4.65 -37.95 11.16
N GLU A 680 -5.35 -38.62 12.10
CA GLU A 680 -5.69 -38.07 13.41
C GLU A 680 -4.56 -38.23 14.44
N CYS A 681 -3.61 -39.15 14.20
CA CYS A 681 -2.45 -39.44 15.05
C CYS A 681 -2.71 -39.53 16.57
N GLN A 682 -3.84 -40.10 16.96
CA GLN A 682 -4.25 -40.25 18.38
C GLN A 682 -3.17 -40.90 19.27
N VAL A 683 -2.32 -41.76 18.70
CA VAL A 683 -1.18 -42.36 19.39
C VAL A 683 -0.17 -41.33 19.89
N ALA A 684 0.13 -40.27 19.13
CA ALA A 684 1.08 -39.24 19.56
C ALA A 684 0.53 -38.48 20.77
N GLN A 685 -0.74 -38.10 20.70
CA GLN A 685 -1.46 -37.40 21.77
C GLN A 685 -1.46 -38.19 23.08
N ALA A 686 -1.66 -39.51 23.03
CA ALA A 686 -1.65 -40.37 24.20
C ALA A 686 -0.28 -40.47 24.93
N PHE A 687 0.81 -40.03 24.30
CA PHE A 687 2.14 -39.99 24.91
C PHE A 687 2.56 -38.60 25.43
N ILE A 688 1.77 -37.54 25.16
CA ILE A 688 2.02 -36.19 25.69
C ILE A 688 1.57 -36.17 27.17
N PRO A 689 2.48 -35.90 28.14
CA PRO A 689 2.10 -35.87 29.54
C PRO A 689 1.16 -34.69 29.84
N ALA A 690 0.03 -34.93 30.51
CA ALA A 690 -0.94 -33.93 30.95
C ALA A 690 -0.41 -32.86 31.94
N GLU A 691 0.90 -32.78 32.19
CA GLU A 691 1.53 -31.84 33.14
C GLU A 691 2.70 -31.03 32.55
N GLN A 692 2.92 -31.03 31.23
CA GLN A 692 3.80 -30.01 30.63
C GLN A 692 3.01 -28.75 30.33
N GLU A 693 2.58 -28.03 31.38
CA GLU A 693 2.43 -26.58 31.27
C GLU A 693 3.76 -26.04 30.69
N PRO A 694 3.74 -25.27 29.59
CA PRO A 694 4.95 -24.66 29.09
C PRO A 694 5.54 -23.81 30.21
N GLU A 695 6.74 -24.17 30.65
CA GLU A 695 7.51 -23.37 31.60
C GLU A 695 7.63 -21.98 30.95
N GLU A 696 6.83 -21.02 31.44
CA GLU A 696 6.84 -19.62 30.99
C GLU A 696 8.30 -19.20 30.87
N ALA A 697 8.71 -18.85 29.65
CA ALA A 697 10.03 -18.28 29.41
C ALA A 697 10.21 -17.14 30.42
N PRO A 698 11.28 -17.12 31.24
CA PRO A 698 11.46 -16.06 32.21
C PRO A 698 11.46 -14.74 31.47
N ALA A 699 10.47 -13.90 31.79
CA ALA A 699 10.33 -12.55 31.28
C ALA A 699 11.71 -11.90 31.15
N GLU A 700 12.03 -11.44 29.94
CA GLU A 700 13.24 -10.70 29.66
C GLU A 700 13.37 -9.59 30.70
N ALA A 701 14.41 -9.70 31.53
CA ALA A 701 14.72 -8.72 32.54
C ALA A 701 14.97 -7.38 31.84
N GLU A 702 14.12 -6.40 32.15
CA GLU A 702 14.34 -5.00 31.84
C GLU A 702 15.80 -4.63 32.13
N ALA A 703 16.47 -4.12 31.10
CA ALA A 703 17.82 -3.60 31.21
C ALA A 703 17.86 -2.50 32.28
N PRO A 704 18.78 -2.55 33.26
CA PRO A 704 18.86 -1.52 34.27
C PRO A 704 19.32 -0.20 33.64
N GLU A 705 18.53 0.85 33.91
CA GLU A 705 18.86 2.25 33.66
C GLU A 705 20.33 2.53 34.00
N GLY A 706 21.07 2.97 32.96
CA GLY A 706 22.42 3.47 33.07
C GLY A 706 22.47 4.70 33.98
N ASN A 707 22.87 4.47 35.21
CA ASN A 707 23.17 5.48 36.20
C ASN A 707 24.47 6.21 35.80
N GLU A 708 24.35 7.30 35.03
CA GLU A 708 25.45 8.22 34.75
C GLU A 708 25.89 8.94 36.04
N THR A 709 26.87 8.34 36.71
CA THR A 709 27.67 9.02 37.72
C THR A 709 28.86 9.68 37.05
N GLY A 710 28.84 11.01 37.03
CA GLY A 710 29.96 11.82 36.59
C GLY A 710 31.22 11.55 37.40
N THR A 711 32.36 11.52 36.71
CA THR A 711 33.64 11.90 37.29
C THR A 711 34.44 12.78 36.33
N ASN A 712 34.82 13.94 36.87
CA ASN A 712 35.84 14.85 36.36
C ASN A 712 37.15 14.14 36.04
N SER A 713 37.76 14.50 34.91
CA SER A 713 39.22 14.67 34.83
C SER A 713 39.61 15.71 33.78
N THR A 714 40.17 16.81 34.28
CA THR A 714 41.25 17.63 33.69
C THR A 714 41.99 17.02 32.50
N GLU A 715 41.97 17.69 31.35
CA GLU A 715 43.08 18.51 30.80
C GLU A 715 42.56 19.50 29.74
#